data_AF-A0AAD7AHN8-F1
#
_entry.id   AF-A0AAD7AHN8-F1
#
_cell.length_a   1.000
_cell.length_b   1.000
_cell.length_c   1.000
_cell.angle_alpha   90.00
_cell.angle_beta   90.00
_cell.angle_gamma   90.00
#
_symmetry.space_group_name_H-M   'P 1'
#
loop_
_entity.id
_entity.type
_entity.pdbx_description
1 polymer ?
#
loop_
_entity_poly.entity_id
_entity_poly.type
_entity_poly.pdbx_seq_one_letter_code
_entity_poly.pdbx_strand_id
1 'polypeptide(L)'
;SDTNIFEPPTLEYSAYQRLSQPSLDILTQVAQSLPERLPEPELESGSIFEDESHNDYASISTSTSPALPFTSTQALEMLVADRNFDEALRVLNMLLELGTRIPPSFAYESAAIAAVTTPASTAAEMDDQIETFRKWLSLIPLANKARPRRFRRLRDRIILSPFHSLRLIMEFGLILAEKGHARSTHHSVITFICMYGDPDVTLRYVDELRARNRMFLEQSSQLAEVDRLDTKLRVDIVGLAVRTLANAGRFDHAVQLIPDPTETDFHLTPYTYHYLVHRMKETGDPRYVPHINFVLELRENTVKLAEQARARWLARRTARLDDFPGEDILLASSLSPSTPQRVGSNLAKSLRALRKALRHYLPSRPPHPLTIVRFLEVYLASGRTRAIPLLRKLALRRHGDYHRSYVFAEMLFHTRRRKPDLVIQTFVTHFFIVGIPRDELLFQLRATDTERNPAADAVWAAAPEMKLFPSPMHVAVAWRALLELTHDERAIESLYAKLLRFADPSAPQVPALHPGVPQLRPPPAWKNAVDASAFTPFVRRMCQALGTERGGQILKDMLRVGIQPGIYQLTELAMEYSRIGDVRRTFIVLDQVENAAKVLESTDATEGDDADDNEATQKRRALQDHLPQLDQVFYVAVVRGFIMSKRIAQARQVEQRMYKRYGYVPGVNQHVDELYEDLQVAEKGEVVAPREVRPQFLNALRRCLTFIGSPSRPSSTTPDTGHCFIRYPIVPLAYPYSN
;
A
#
# COMPACT_ATOMS: atom_id res chain seq x y z
N SER A 1 -7.10 -15.43 -52.08
CA SER A 1 -5.69 -15.73 -52.39
C SER A 1 -4.91 -15.78 -51.09
N ASP A 2 -4.87 -16.99 -50.53
CA ASP A 2 -3.82 -17.62 -49.73
C ASP A 2 -2.98 -16.76 -48.77
N THR A 3 -3.21 -16.97 -47.46
CA THR A 3 -2.18 -17.44 -46.52
C THR A 3 -2.84 -17.84 -45.19
N ASN A 4 -3.17 -19.14 -45.06
CA ASN A 4 -3.49 -19.84 -43.82
C ASN A 4 -2.24 -20.61 -43.40
N ILE A 5 -1.58 -20.24 -42.30
CA ILE A 5 -0.40 -20.94 -41.79
C ILE A 5 -0.40 -20.93 -40.25
N PHE A 6 -0.51 -22.14 -39.68
CA PHE A 6 -0.34 -22.60 -38.28
C PHE A 6 -1.47 -22.39 -37.24
N GLU A 7 -2.46 -23.29 -37.26
CA GLU A 7 -3.03 -23.87 -36.04
C GLU A 7 -2.59 -25.35 -35.95
N PRO A 8 -2.08 -25.84 -34.81
CA PRO A 8 -1.79 -27.26 -34.61
C PRO A 8 -3.10 -28.05 -34.39
N PRO A 9 -3.23 -29.28 -34.93
CA PRO A 9 -4.45 -30.06 -34.86
C PRO A 9 -4.70 -30.60 -33.44
N THR A 10 -5.83 -30.21 -32.85
CA THR A 10 -6.41 -30.71 -31.60
C THR A 10 -7.05 -32.09 -31.76
N LEU A 11 -6.29 -33.06 -32.27
CA LEU A 11 -6.79 -34.40 -32.62
C LEU A 11 -6.65 -35.47 -31.51
N GLU A 12 -6.22 -35.12 -30.30
CA GLU A 12 -6.09 -36.11 -29.20
C GLU A 12 -7.20 -36.03 -28.13
N TYR A 13 -8.11 -35.06 -28.18
CA TYR A 13 -9.16 -34.94 -27.15
C TYR A 13 -10.46 -35.70 -27.46
N SER A 14 -10.69 -36.11 -28.71
CA SER A 14 -11.88 -36.86 -29.12
C SER A 14 -11.77 -38.37 -28.87
N ALA A 15 -10.56 -38.89 -28.61
CA ALA A 15 -10.33 -40.29 -28.25
C ALA A 15 -10.70 -40.61 -26.79
N TYR A 16 -10.56 -39.64 -25.87
CA TYR A 16 -10.94 -39.82 -24.46
C TYR A 16 -12.46 -39.80 -24.24
N GLN A 17 -13.21 -39.13 -25.11
CA GLN A 17 -14.66 -38.98 -24.96
C GLN A 17 -15.46 -40.22 -25.39
N ARG A 18 -14.81 -41.24 -25.95
CA ARG A 18 -15.42 -42.54 -26.29
C ARG A 18 -15.22 -43.63 -25.23
N LEU A 19 -14.34 -43.41 -24.25
CA LEU A 19 -14.13 -44.34 -23.12
C LEU A 19 -14.92 -43.97 -21.86
N SER A 20 -15.64 -42.85 -21.89
CA SER A 20 -16.51 -42.39 -20.81
C SER A 20 -17.99 -42.47 -21.22
N GLN A 21 -18.42 -43.62 -21.74
CA GLN A 21 -19.82 -44.02 -21.59
C GLN A 21 -19.95 -44.60 -20.18
N PRO A 22 -20.91 -44.13 -19.36
CA PRO A 22 -21.17 -44.77 -18.08
C PRO A 22 -21.59 -46.20 -18.38
N SER A 23 -20.72 -47.16 -18.04
CA SER A 23 -21.10 -48.56 -17.96
C SER A 23 -22.37 -48.63 -17.12
N LEU A 24 -23.37 -49.34 -17.61
CA LEU A 24 -24.60 -49.66 -16.90
C LEU A 24 -24.31 -49.83 -15.41
N ASP A 25 -25.08 -49.11 -14.61
CA ASP A 25 -25.04 -49.07 -13.17
C ASP A 25 -24.79 -50.48 -12.60
N ILE A 26 -23.62 -50.64 -11.97
CA ILE A 26 -23.14 -51.90 -11.38
C ILE A 26 -24.18 -52.44 -10.41
N LEU A 27 -24.96 -51.55 -9.77
CA LEU A 27 -26.05 -51.94 -8.89
C LEU A 27 -27.20 -52.61 -9.64
N THR A 28 -27.45 -52.27 -10.91
CA THR A 28 -28.45 -52.96 -11.73
C THR A 28 -27.97 -54.34 -12.20
N GLN A 29 -26.68 -54.50 -12.51
CA GLN A 29 -26.11 -55.84 -12.80
C GLN A 29 -26.05 -56.73 -11.57
N VAL A 30 -25.76 -56.18 -10.40
CA VAL A 30 -25.80 -56.92 -9.13
C VAL A 30 -27.24 -57.27 -8.76
N ALA A 31 -28.21 -56.37 -8.94
CA ALA A 31 -29.62 -56.65 -8.71
C ALA A 31 -30.19 -57.71 -9.68
N GLN A 32 -29.68 -57.80 -10.91
CA GLN A 32 -30.10 -58.82 -11.89
C GLN A 32 -29.38 -60.17 -11.72
N SER A 33 -28.23 -60.21 -11.05
CA SER A 33 -27.46 -61.45 -10.82
C SER A 33 -27.74 -62.10 -9.46
N LEU A 34 -28.45 -61.41 -8.57
CA LEU A 34 -28.92 -61.99 -7.31
C LEU A 34 -30.19 -62.82 -7.55
N PRO A 35 -30.21 -64.10 -7.15
CA PRO A 35 -31.41 -64.93 -7.26
C PRO A 35 -32.55 -64.35 -6.41
N GLU A 36 -33.76 -64.32 -6.95
CA GLU A 36 -34.96 -63.69 -6.36
C GLU A 36 -35.33 -64.25 -4.97
N ARG A 37 -34.81 -65.44 -4.65
CA ARG A 37 -34.76 -66.00 -3.29
C ARG A 37 -33.38 -66.60 -3.05
N LEU A 38 -32.72 -66.17 -1.99
CA LEU A 38 -31.55 -66.85 -1.45
C LEU A 38 -31.99 -68.27 -1.04
N PRO A 39 -31.24 -69.33 -1.42
CA PRO A 39 -31.57 -70.69 -1.01
C PRO A 39 -31.62 -70.76 0.52
N GLU A 40 -32.71 -71.31 1.06
CA GLU A 40 -32.83 -71.54 2.49
C GLU A 40 -31.67 -72.47 2.92
N PRO A 41 -30.96 -72.15 4.01
CA PRO A 41 -29.81 -72.94 4.43
C PRO A 41 -30.29 -74.36 4.74
N GLU A 42 -29.77 -75.34 4.00
CA GLU A 42 -30.00 -76.75 4.29
C GLU A 42 -29.50 -77.02 5.71
N LEU A 43 -30.42 -77.30 6.62
CA LEU A 43 -30.19 -77.47 8.06
C LEU A 43 -29.46 -78.79 8.41
N GLU A 44 -28.86 -79.46 7.43
CA GLU A 44 -28.20 -80.73 7.63
C GLU A 44 -26.71 -80.63 7.30
N SER A 45 -25.92 -80.76 8.37
CA SER A 45 -24.51 -81.19 8.39
C SER A 45 -23.47 -80.08 8.41
N GLY A 46 -22.83 -79.97 9.58
CA GLY A 46 -21.42 -79.61 9.68
C GLY A 46 -21.14 -78.14 9.80
N SER A 47 -20.86 -77.70 11.04
CA SER A 47 -20.07 -76.51 11.33
C SER A 47 -18.80 -76.52 10.46
N ILE A 48 -18.81 -75.74 9.37
CA ILE A 48 -17.68 -75.54 8.44
C ILE A 48 -16.66 -74.52 9.00
N PHE A 49 -16.93 -73.92 10.15
CA PHE A 49 -16.13 -72.83 10.71
C PHE A 49 -15.50 -73.11 12.08
N GLU A 50 -15.38 -74.38 12.48
CA GLU A 50 -14.60 -74.74 13.69
C GLU A 50 -13.68 -75.94 13.41
N ASP A 51 -12.71 -75.76 12.52
CA ASP A 51 -11.47 -76.55 12.58
C ASP A 51 -10.54 -75.91 13.62
N GLU A 52 -10.65 -76.37 14.87
CA GLU A 52 -9.81 -75.99 16.03
C GLU A 52 -8.33 -76.44 15.91
N SER A 53 -7.79 -76.69 14.71
CA SER A 53 -6.50 -77.37 14.59
C SER A 53 -5.49 -76.82 13.58
N HIS A 54 -5.56 -75.54 13.21
CA HIS A 54 -4.48 -74.90 12.45
C HIS A 54 -3.88 -73.67 13.13
N ASN A 55 -2.77 -73.92 13.81
CA ASN A 55 -1.86 -73.00 14.48
C ASN A 55 -1.06 -72.10 13.50
N ASP A 56 -1.48 -72.01 12.24
CA ASP A 56 -0.75 -71.32 11.15
C ASP A 56 -1.16 -69.85 10.98
N TYR A 57 -2.16 -69.38 11.72
CA TYR A 57 -2.48 -67.95 11.83
C TYR A 57 -1.75 -67.23 12.99
N ALA A 58 -0.98 -67.94 13.81
CA ALA A 58 -0.32 -67.38 15.00
C ALA A 58 0.96 -66.56 14.69
N SER A 59 1.48 -66.60 13.46
CA SER A 59 2.77 -65.95 13.12
C SER A 59 2.68 -64.71 12.25
N ILE A 60 1.48 -64.22 11.89
CA ILE A 60 1.34 -62.78 11.60
C ILE A 60 1.18 -62.09 12.94
N SER A 61 2.27 -62.05 13.71
CA SER A 61 2.50 -61.00 14.69
C SER A 61 2.68 -59.71 13.90
N THR A 62 1.61 -59.20 13.30
CA THR A 62 1.51 -57.77 13.03
C THR A 62 1.79 -57.13 14.38
N SER A 63 2.89 -56.40 14.44
CA SER A 63 3.10 -55.35 15.42
C SER A 63 2.06 -54.25 15.24
N THR A 64 0.78 -54.62 15.18
CA THR A 64 -0.39 -53.79 15.42
C THR A 64 -0.33 -53.47 16.90
N SER A 65 0.42 -52.43 17.22
CA SER A 65 0.18 -51.64 18.42
C SER A 65 -1.33 -51.48 18.54
N PRO A 66 -1.97 -51.78 19.69
CA PRO A 66 -3.42 -51.68 19.85
C PRO A 66 -3.83 -50.23 19.58
N ALA A 67 -4.21 -49.95 18.35
CA ALA A 67 -4.65 -48.64 17.92
C ALA A 67 -5.96 -48.40 18.67
N LEU A 68 -5.89 -47.55 19.70
CA LEU A 68 -7.08 -47.06 20.39
C LEU A 68 -8.08 -46.61 19.31
N PRO A 69 -9.35 -47.01 19.40
CA PRO A 69 -10.35 -46.64 18.40
C PRO A 69 -10.37 -45.10 18.29
N PHE A 70 -9.93 -44.58 17.13
CA PHE A 70 -9.90 -43.14 16.90
C PHE A 70 -11.32 -42.62 17.00
N THR A 71 -11.55 -41.64 17.88
CA THR A 71 -12.83 -40.94 17.86
C THR A 71 -12.96 -40.20 16.53
N SER A 72 -14.17 -40.07 16.00
CA SER A 72 -14.41 -39.36 14.72
C SER A 72 -13.85 -37.93 14.70
N THR A 73 -13.76 -37.29 15.88
CA THR A 73 -13.10 -36.00 16.09
C THR A 73 -11.57 -36.07 15.99
N GLN A 74 -10.93 -37.14 16.44
CA GLN A 74 -9.49 -37.37 16.25
C GLN A 74 -9.18 -37.65 14.78
N ALA A 75 -10.04 -38.42 14.09
CA ALA A 75 -9.92 -38.62 12.66
C ALA A 75 -9.97 -37.29 11.88
N LEU A 76 -10.86 -36.37 12.27
CA LEU A 76 -10.90 -35.03 11.70
C LEU A 76 -9.59 -34.25 11.94
N GLU A 77 -9.06 -34.26 13.16
CA GLU A 77 -7.78 -33.60 13.47
C GLU A 77 -6.61 -34.21 12.69
N MET A 78 -6.59 -35.54 12.51
CA MET A 78 -5.61 -36.24 11.70
C MET A 78 -5.69 -35.83 10.23
N LEU A 79 -6.89 -35.79 9.63
CA LEU A 79 -7.06 -35.36 8.23
C LEU A 79 -6.57 -33.92 8.01
N VAL A 80 -6.82 -33.03 8.98
CA VAL A 80 -6.31 -31.65 8.94
C VAL A 80 -4.79 -31.60 9.10
N ALA A 81 -4.23 -32.43 9.99
CA ALA A 81 -2.77 -32.55 10.18
C ALA A 81 -2.08 -33.07 8.90
N ASP A 82 -2.71 -34.04 8.22
CA ASP A 82 -2.26 -34.65 6.98
C ASP A 82 -2.52 -33.76 5.75
N ARG A 83 -3.13 -32.59 5.94
CA ARG A 83 -3.49 -31.60 4.89
C ARG A 83 -4.49 -32.12 3.86
N ASN A 84 -5.27 -33.15 4.18
CA ASN A 84 -6.38 -33.61 3.35
C ASN A 84 -7.65 -32.79 3.66
N PHE A 85 -7.63 -31.51 3.26
CA PHE A 85 -8.64 -30.54 3.67
C PHE A 85 -10.03 -30.80 3.07
N ASP A 86 -10.10 -31.39 1.88
CA ASP A 86 -11.37 -31.69 1.21
C ASP A 86 -12.11 -32.82 1.92
N GLU A 87 -11.41 -33.90 2.26
CA GLU A 87 -11.99 -35.01 3.03
C GLU A 87 -12.29 -34.56 4.47
N ALA A 88 -11.42 -33.75 5.08
CA ALA A 88 -11.69 -33.15 6.38
C ALA A 88 -12.96 -32.30 6.37
N LEU A 89 -13.25 -31.57 5.28
CA LEU A 89 -14.47 -30.77 5.15
C LEU A 89 -15.72 -31.65 5.04
N ARG A 90 -15.65 -32.78 4.33
CA ARG A 90 -16.74 -33.77 4.28
C ARG A 90 -17.02 -34.34 5.65
N VAL A 91 -15.99 -34.80 6.36
CA VAL A 91 -16.11 -35.31 7.73
C VAL A 91 -16.64 -34.24 8.68
N LEU A 92 -16.20 -33.00 8.56
CA LEU A 92 -16.73 -31.88 9.34
C LEU A 92 -18.23 -31.68 9.10
N ASN A 93 -18.68 -31.65 7.85
CA ASN A 93 -20.11 -31.48 7.54
C ASN A 93 -20.93 -32.66 8.09
N MET A 94 -20.47 -33.90 7.93
CA MET A 94 -21.14 -35.08 8.52
C MET A 94 -21.22 -34.99 10.05
N LEU A 95 -20.16 -34.57 10.74
CA LEU A 95 -20.17 -34.43 12.19
C LEU A 95 -21.11 -33.32 12.66
N LEU A 96 -21.22 -32.23 11.90
CA LEU A 96 -22.16 -31.14 12.17
C LEU A 96 -23.62 -31.58 11.93
N GLU A 97 -23.89 -32.33 10.86
CA GLU A 97 -25.20 -32.92 10.56
C GLU A 97 -25.65 -33.91 11.64
N LEU A 98 -24.72 -34.72 12.17
CA LEU A 98 -24.96 -35.64 13.27
C LEU A 98 -25.07 -34.94 14.64
N GLY A 99 -24.88 -33.62 14.72
CA GLY A 99 -24.89 -32.88 15.98
C GLY A 99 -23.75 -33.25 16.94
N THR A 100 -22.67 -33.85 16.43
CA THR A 100 -21.53 -34.28 17.25
C THR A 100 -20.75 -33.05 17.74
N ARG A 101 -20.49 -32.97 19.05
CA ARG A 101 -19.68 -31.87 19.61
C ARG A 101 -18.21 -32.04 19.23
N ILE A 102 -17.72 -31.17 18.36
CA ILE A 102 -16.31 -31.13 17.96
C ILE A 102 -15.51 -30.31 18.99
N PRO A 103 -14.45 -30.87 19.61
CA PRO A 103 -13.61 -30.12 20.55
C PRO A 103 -12.88 -29.00 19.81
N PRO A 104 -12.83 -27.78 20.37
CA PRO A 104 -12.16 -26.66 19.72
C PRO A 104 -10.65 -26.83 19.75
N SER A 105 -10.01 -26.61 18.60
CA SER A 105 -8.56 -26.84 18.43
C SER A 105 -7.94 -25.78 17.52
N PHE A 106 -6.69 -25.41 17.78
CA PHE A 106 -5.95 -24.53 16.89
C PHE A 106 -5.44 -25.25 15.63
N ALA A 107 -5.55 -26.58 15.54
CA ALA A 107 -5.19 -27.34 14.34
C ALA A 107 -6.00 -26.88 13.11
N TYR A 108 -7.28 -26.54 13.33
CA TYR A 108 -8.22 -26.06 12.31
C TYR A 108 -7.82 -24.71 11.68
N GLU A 109 -6.88 -23.95 12.26
CA GLU A 109 -6.32 -22.74 11.64
C GLU A 109 -5.70 -23.08 10.28
N SER A 110 -5.09 -24.27 10.12
CA SER A 110 -4.49 -24.69 8.86
C SER A 110 -5.52 -24.96 7.75
N ALA A 111 -6.65 -25.57 8.09
CA ALA A 111 -7.76 -25.78 7.17
C ALA A 111 -8.44 -24.45 6.78
N ALA A 112 -8.61 -23.54 7.74
CA ALA A 112 -9.09 -22.18 7.45
C ALA A 112 -8.14 -21.42 6.50
N ILE A 113 -6.82 -21.60 6.65
CA ILE A 113 -5.83 -21.04 5.73
C ILE A 113 -5.97 -21.65 4.33
N ALA A 114 -6.14 -22.98 4.23
CA ALA A 114 -6.32 -23.67 2.95
C ALA A 114 -7.55 -23.15 2.21
N ALA A 115 -8.68 -23.00 2.92
CA ALA A 115 -9.94 -22.48 2.37
C ALA A 115 -9.78 -21.10 1.71
N VAL A 116 -8.95 -20.22 2.26
CA VAL A 116 -8.73 -18.85 1.73
C VAL A 116 -7.56 -18.73 0.75
N THR A 117 -6.79 -19.80 0.53
CA THR A 117 -5.59 -19.75 -0.32
C THR A 117 -5.95 -19.78 -1.81
N THR A 118 -7.01 -20.49 -2.19
CA THR A 118 -7.51 -20.52 -3.57
C THR A 118 -8.40 -19.31 -3.82
N PRO A 119 -8.02 -18.35 -4.68
CA PRO A 119 -8.87 -17.19 -4.94
C PRO A 119 -10.15 -17.63 -5.67
N ALA A 120 -11.31 -17.23 -5.15
CA ALA A 120 -12.58 -17.46 -5.81
C ALA A 120 -12.63 -16.72 -7.16
N SER A 121 -13.04 -17.43 -8.21
CA SER A 121 -13.22 -16.87 -9.55
C SER A 121 -14.57 -16.19 -9.69
N THR A 122 -15.61 -16.77 -9.10
CA THR A 122 -16.99 -16.27 -9.17
C THR A 122 -17.50 -15.76 -7.82
N ALA A 123 -18.62 -15.02 -7.82
CA ALA A 123 -19.26 -14.54 -6.59
C ALA A 123 -19.82 -15.72 -5.75
N ALA A 124 -20.36 -16.75 -6.39
CA ALA A 124 -20.85 -17.95 -5.72
C ALA A 124 -19.71 -18.72 -5.05
N GLU A 125 -18.59 -18.92 -5.74
CA GLU A 125 -17.38 -19.52 -5.13
C GLU A 125 -16.86 -18.71 -3.95
N MET A 126 -17.01 -17.39 -3.97
CA MET A 126 -16.62 -16.53 -2.85
C MET A 126 -17.54 -16.76 -1.64
N ASP A 127 -18.84 -16.95 -1.86
CA ASP A 127 -19.80 -17.28 -0.78
C ASP A 127 -19.49 -18.66 -0.18
N ASP A 128 -19.23 -19.67 -1.01
CA ASP A 128 -18.83 -21.01 -0.57
C ASP A 128 -17.49 -20.99 0.19
N GLN A 129 -16.54 -20.18 -0.28
CA GLN A 129 -15.26 -19.95 0.39
C GLN A 129 -15.46 -19.31 1.77
N ILE A 130 -16.31 -18.29 1.88
CA ILE A 130 -16.60 -17.61 3.15
C ILE A 130 -17.31 -18.57 4.12
N GLU A 131 -18.25 -19.38 3.64
CA GLU A 131 -18.94 -20.37 4.47
C GLU A 131 -17.97 -21.44 5.00
N THR A 132 -17.16 -22.01 4.10
CA THR A 132 -16.14 -23.01 4.46
C THR A 132 -15.14 -22.43 5.45
N PHE A 133 -14.69 -21.20 5.21
CA PHE A 133 -13.82 -20.47 6.12
C PHE A 133 -14.46 -20.25 7.49
N ARG A 134 -15.73 -19.83 7.53
CA ARG A 134 -16.49 -19.62 8.77
C ARG A 134 -16.61 -20.92 9.57
N LYS A 135 -16.95 -22.04 8.92
CA LYS A 135 -17.03 -23.36 9.56
C LYS A 135 -15.72 -23.70 10.28
N TRP A 136 -14.58 -23.65 9.58
CA TRP A 136 -13.28 -23.95 10.19
C TRP A 136 -12.88 -22.98 11.29
N LEU A 137 -13.08 -21.67 11.09
CA LEU A 137 -12.69 -20.65 12.07
C LEU A 137 -13.56 -20.71 13.34
N SER A 138 -14.82 -21.16 13.22
CA SER A 138 -15.71 -21.36 14.37
C SER A 138 -15.23 -22.45 15.34
N LEU A 139 -14.39 -23.38 14.89
CA LEU A 139 -13.80 -24.44 15.72
C LEU A 139 -12.55 -23.98 16.50
N ILE A 140 -12.11 -22.74 16.32
CA ILE A 140 -10.97 -22.19 17.06
C ILE A 140 -11.38 -21.95 18.53
N PRO A 141 -10.50 -22.28 19.50
CA PRO A 141 -10.80 -22.08 20.91
C PRO A 141 -10.98 -20.61 21.28
N LEU A 142 -11.87 -20.41 22.25
CA LEU A 142 -12.13 -19.12 22.89
C LEU A 142 -10.87 -18.58 23.58
N ALA A 143 -10.70 -17.26 23.58
CA ALA A 143 -9.52 -16.58 24.13
C ALA A 143 -9.36 -16.73 25.66
N ASN A 144 -10.42 -17.07 26.39
CA ASN A 144 -10.37 -17.37 27.82
C ASN A 144 -10.00 -18.84 28.11
N LYS A 145 -10.28 -19.76 27.17
CA LYS A 145 -9.97 -21.20 27.29
C LYS A 145 -8.57 -21.55 26.81
N ALA A 146 -7.95 -20.70 25.99
CA ALA A 146 -6.62 -20.93 25.45
C ALA A 146 -5.82 -19.63 25.37
N ARG A 147 -4.48 -19.73 25.33
CA ARG A 147 -3.61 -18.56 25.22
C ARG A 147 -3.96 -17.76 23.94
N PRO A 148 -4.22 -16.44 24.05
CA PRO A 148 -4.55 -15.61 22.89
C PRO A 148 -3.48 -15.72 21.80
N ARG A 149 -3.92 -16.01 20.57
CA ARG A 149 -3.07 -16.05 19.37
C ARG A 149 -3.28 -14.78 18.54
N ARG A 150 -2.26 -14.41 17.77
CA ARG A 150 -2.31 -13.26 16.86
C ARG A 150 -2.74 -13.63 15.43
N PHE A 151 -2.99 -14.92 15.17
CA PHE A 151 -3.38 -15.45 13.86
C PHE A 151 -2.53 -14.90 12.70
N ARG A 152 -1.21 -14.76 12.90
CA ARG A 152 -0.32 -14.08 11.93
C ARG A 152 -0.43 -14.71 10.55
N ARG A 153 -0.32 -16.04 10.45
CA ARG A 153 -0.37 -16.76 9.17
C ARG A 153 -1.69 -16.54 8.44
N LEU A 154 -2.81 -16.68 9.16
CA LEU A 154 -4.12 -16.49 8.57
C LEU A 154 -4.36 -15.03 8.16
N ARG A 155 -4.03 -14.08 9.04
CA ARG A 155 -4.09 -12.64 8.76
C ARG A 155 -3.24 -12.27 7.55
N ASP A 156 -2.04 -12.83 7.43
CA ASP A 156 -1.14 -12.57 6.31
C ASP A 156 -1.73 -13.13 5.00
N ARG A 157 -2.41 -14.28 5.05
CA ARG A 157 -3.11 -14.85 3.90
C ARG A 157 -4.36 -14.07 3.48
N ILE A 158 -5.10 -13.49 4.41
CA ILE A 158 -6.33 -12.75 4.09
C ILE A 158 -6.01 -11.29 3.71
N ILE A 159 -5.20 -10.61 4.53
CA ILE A 159 -4.97 -9.15 4.41
C ILE A 159 -3.76 -8.84 3.53
N LEU A 160 -2.72 -9.68 3.52
CA LEU A 160 -1.52 -9.46 2.68
C LEU A 160 -1.59 -10.20 1.34
N SER A 161 -2.66 -10.97 1.07
CA SER A 161 -2.92 -11.52 -0.27
C SER A 161 -3.06 -10.40 -1.31
N PRO A 162 -2.67 -10.61 -2.58
CA PRO A 162 -2.99 -9.67 -3.64
C PRO A 162 -4.50 -9.58 -3.95
N PHE A 163 -5.27 -10.60 -3.60
CA PHE A 163 -6.72 -10.67 -3.75
C PHE A 163 -7.39 -10.36 -2.41
N HIS A 164 -7.90 -9.14 -2.27
CA HIS A 164 -8.50 -8.69 -1.02
C HIS A 164 -10.02 -8.72 -1.16
N SER A 165 -10.68 -9.60 -0.39
CA SER A 165 -12.14 -9.63 -0.27
C SER A 165 -12.56 -8.91 1.00
N LEU A 166 -13.29 -7.80 0.84
CA LEU A 166 -13.78 -7.03 1.98
C LEU A 166 -14.72 -7.87 2.86
N ARG A 167 -15.60 -8.66 2.24
CA ARG A 167 -16.53 -9.56 2.93
C ARG A 167 -15.79 -10.59 3.78
N LEU A 168 -14.79 -11.26 3.21
CA LEU A 168 -13.97 -12.23 3.94
C LEU A 168 -13.22 -11.59 5.11
N ILE A 169 -12.68 -10.37 4.94
CA ILE A 169 -11.98 -9.63 6.00
C ILE A 169 -12.94 -9.23 7.14
N MET A 170 -14.17 -8.81 6.81
CA MET A 170 -15.21 -8.51 7.79
C MET A 170 -15.58 -9.76 8.59
N GLU A 171 -15.89 -10.87 7.90
CA GLU A 171 -16.22 -12.15 8.54
C GLU A 171 -15.11 -12.66 9.45
N PHE A 172 -13.85 -12.56 8.99
CA PHE A 172 -12.68 -12.86 9.80
C PHE A 172 -12.63 -12.05 11.10
N GLY A 173 -12.90 -10.74 11.03
CA GLY A 173 -12.94 -9.87 12.19
C GLY A 173 -14.06 -10.21 13.17
N LEU A 174 -15.28 -10.44 12.66
CA LEU A 174 -16.47 -10.72 13.46
C LEU A 174 -16.37 -12.06 14.20
N ILE A 175 -15.95 -13.13 13.51
CA ILE A 175 -15.76 -14.45 14.14
C ILE A 175 -14.67 -14.37 15.22
N LEU A 176 -13.56 -13.67 14.96
CA LEU A 176 -12.52 -13.51 15.98
C LEU A 176 -12.97 -12.67 17.17
N ALA A 177 -13.85 -11.67 16.97
CA ALA A 177 -14.44 -10.93 18.07
C ALA A 177 -15.37 -11.80 18.94
N GLU A 178 -16.21 -12.61 18.31
CA GLU A 178 -17.07 -13.59 18.98
C GLU A 178 -16.27 -14.61 19.80
N LYS A 179 -15.04 -14.94 19.36
CA LYS A 179 -14.13 -15.83 20.09
C LYS A 179 -13.23 -15.12 21.11
N GLY A 180 -13.35 -13.80 21.27
CA GLY A 180 -12.56 -13.00 22.21
C GLY A 180 -11.16 -12.60 21.74
N HIS A 181 -10.86 -12.76 20.45
CA HIS A 181 -9.57 -12.44 19.84
C HIS A 181 -9.53 -11.05 19.16
N ALA A 182 -10.58 -10.23 19.29
CA ALA A 182 -10.70 -8.91 18.66
C ALA A 182 -9.47 -8.01 18.86
N ARG A 183 -8.91 -7.99 20.08
CA ARG A 183 -7.75 -7.15 20.41
C ARG A 183 -6.51 -7.46 19.55
N SER A 184 -6.38 -8.69 19.05
CA SER A 184 -5.22 -9.10 18.26
C SER A 184 -5.32 -8.72 16.78
N THR A 185 -6.53 -8.53 16.25
CA THR A 185 -6.78 -8.37 14.81
C THR A 185 -7.46 -7.06 14.42
N HIS A 186 -8.15 -6.38 15.34
CA HIS A 186 -8.90 -5.16 15.04
C HIS A 186 -8.06 -4.11 14.30
N HIS A 187 -6.78 -3.95 14.64
CA HIS A 187 -5.95 -2.94 13.99
C HIS A 187 -5.83 -3.14 12.47
N SER A 188 -5.57 -4.36 12.01
CA SER A 188 -5.43 -4.61 10.57
C SER A 188 -6.78 -4.61 9.86
N VAL A 189 -7.81 -5.15 10.51
CA VAL A 189 -9.14 -5.34 9.92
C VAL A 189 -9.90 -4.01 9.83
N ILE A 190 -9.97 -3.22 10.90
CA ILE A 190 -10.64 -1.92 10.91
C ILE A 190 -9.96 -0.96 9.97
N THR A 191 -8.62 -0.89 9.99
CA THR A 191 -7.88 -0.02 9.07
C THR A 191 -8.16 -0.36 7.62
N PHE A 192 -8.34 -1.64 7.27
CA PHE A 192 -8.70 -2.04 5.92
C PHE A 192 -10.15 -1.67 5.57
N ILE A 193 -11.11 -2.03 6.43
CA ILE A 193 -12.54 -1.82 6.18
C ILE A 193 -12.87 -0.33 6.13
N CYS A 194 -12.40 0.47 7.09
CA CYS A 194 -12.66 1.91 7.10
C CYS A 194 -12.03 2.64 5.90
N MET A 195 -10.96 2.08 5.32
CA MET A 195 -10.32 2.68 4.15
C MET A 195 -11.08 2.37 2.85
N TYR A 196 -11.55 1.14 2.66
CA TYR A 196 -12.05 0.64 1.37
C TYR A 196 -13.53 0.26 1.35
N GLY A 197 -14.12 -0.02 2.50
CA GLY A 197 -15.53 -0.37 2.62
C GLY A 197 -16.43 0.80 2.32
N ASP A 198 -17.70 0.54 2.10
CA ASP A 198 -18.71 1.60 2.08
C ASP A 198 -18.84 2.21 3.50
N PRO A 199 -19.06 3.54 3.66
CA PRO A 199 -19.12 4.16 4.98
C PRO A 199 -20.21 3.56 5.88
N ASP A 200 -21.41 3.29 5.35
CA ASP A 200 -22.52 2.74 6.15
C ASP A 200 -22.27 1.28 6.53
N VAL A 201 -21.68 0.51 5.62
CA VAL A 201 -21.20 -0.85 5.91
C VAL A 201 -20.10 -0.82 6.99
N THR A 202 -19.22 0.18 6.95
CA THR A 202 -18.14 0.34 7.93
C THR A 202 -18.68 0.64 9.32
N LEU A 203 -19.65 1.55 9.45
CA LEU A 203 -20.27 1.89 10.73
C LEU A 203 -20.96 0.68 11.34
N ARG A 204 -21.83 0.01 10.56
CA ARG A 204 -22.50 -1.23 10.98
C ARG A 204 -21.51 -2.31 11.42
N TYR A 205 -20.42 -2.47 10.68
CA TYR A 205 -19.37 -3.42 11.04
C TYR A 205 -18.70 -3.09 12.37
N VAL A 206 -18.39 -1.82 12.63
CA VAL A 206 -17.77 -1.39 13.90
C VAL A 206 -18.71 -1.69 15.07
N ASP A 207 -20.00 -1.44 14.92
CA ASP A 207 -21.00 -1.73 15.96
C ASP A 207 -21.18 -3.23 16.17
N GLU A 208 -21.26 -4.02 15.09
CA GLU A 208 -21.39 -5.47 15.16
C GLU A 208 -20.16 -6.12 15.81
N LEU A 209 -18.96 -5.65 15.45
CA LEU A 209 -17.69 -6.11 16.04
C LEU A 209 -17.66 -5.86 17.55
N ARG A 210 -18.14 -4.70 18.00
CA ARG A 210 -18.27 -4.36 19.43
C ARG A 210 -19.30 -5.25 20.11
N ALA A 211 -20.48 -5.41 19.52
CA ALA A 211 -21.56 -6.21 20.07
C ALA A 211 -21.12 -7.67 20.28
N ARG A 212 -20.52 -8.31 19.26
CA ARG A 212 -20.02 -9.69 19.35
C ARG A 212 -18.90 -9.84 20.39
N ASN A 213 -17.99 -8.88 20.49
CA ASN A 213 -16.95 -8.90 21.52
C ASN A 213 -17.53 -8.76 22.94
N ARG A 214 -18.53 -7.88 23.12
CA ARG A 214 -19.20 -7.70 24.40
C ARG A 214 -19.93 -8.97 24.84
N MET A 215 -20.67 -9.62 23.93
CA MET A 215 -21.32 -10.91 24.20
C MET A 215 -20.31 -11.96 24.67
N PHE A 216 -19.12 -12.03 24.05
CA PHE A 216 -18.06 -12.93 24.48
C PHE A 216 -17.59 -12.63 25.92
N LEU A 217 -17.37 -11.35 26.25
CA LEU A 217 -16.91 -10.94 27.59
C LEU A 217 -17.95 -11.27 28.67
N GLU A 218 -19.22 -11.01 28.39
CA GLU A 218 -20.35 -11.33 29.28
C GLU A 218 -20.45 -12.84 29.58
N GLN A 219 -20.12 -13.68 28.60
CA GLN A 219 -20.08 -15.15 28.78
C GLN A 219 -18.85 -15.65 29.54
N SER A 220 -17.76 -14.87 29.56
CA SER A 220 -16.41 -15.37 29.89
C SER A 220 -15.87 -14.87 31.23
N SER A 221 -16.34 -13.73 31.72
CA SER A 221 -15.69 -12.98 32.80
C SER A 221 -16.67 -12.53 33.89
N GLN A 222 -16.13 -12.18 35.05
CA GLN A 222 -16.87 -11.47 36.09
C GLN A 222 -17.26 -10.07 35.57
N LEU A 223 -18.49 -9.63 35.86
CA LEU A 223 -19.10 -8.39 35.34
C LEU A 223 -18.18 -7.15 35.41
N ALA A 224 -17.42 -6.97 36.50
CA ALA A 224 -16.55 -5.80 36.66
C ALA A 224 -15.33 -5.75 35.72
N GLU A 225 -14.80 -6.91 35.30
CA GLU A 225 -13.70 -6.96 34.32
C GLU A 225 -14.21 -6.76 32.88
N VAL A 226 -15.47 -7.14 32.63
CA VAL A 226 -16.14 -6.99 31.32
C VAL A 226 -16.13 -5.52 30.91
N ASP A 227 -16.65 -4.63 31.76
CA ASP A 227 -16.75 -3.20 31.45
C ASP A 227 -15.37 -2.60 31.15
N ARG A 228 -14.37 -2.88 32.01
CA ARG A 228 -13.02 -2.34 31.82
C ARG A 228 -12.37 -2.79 30.50
N LEU A 229 -12.50 -4.08 30.16
CA LEU A 229 -11.91 -4.63 28.94
C LEU A 229 -12.65 -4.15 27.70
N ASP A 230 -13.98 -4.04 27.79
CA ASP A 230 -14.83 -3.53 26.72
C ASP A 230 -14.57 -2.04 26.46
N THR A 231 -14.60 -1.19 27.48
CA THR A 231 -14.27 0.24 27.38
C THR A 231 -12.91 0.46 26.72
N LYS A 232 -11.89 -0.30 27.12
CA LYS A 232 -10.55 -0.20 26.50
C LYS A 232 -10.58 -0.56 25.01
N LEU A 233 -11.22 -1.66 24.65
CA LEU A 233 -11.30 -2.09 23.26
C LEU A 233 -12.13 -1.11 22.43
N ARG A 234 -13.21 -0.53 22.98
CA ARG A 234 -14.01 0.53 22.32
C ARG A 234 -13.16 1.74 21.98
N VAL A 235 -12.37 2.25 22.94
CA VAL A 235 -11.45 3.37 22.69
C VAL A 235 -10.47 3.05 21.55
N ASP A 236 -9.90 1.84 21.55
CA ASP A 236 -8.94 1.40 20.53
C ASP A 236 -9.60 1.27 19.14
N ILE A 237 -10.74 0.57 19.04
CA ILE A 237 -11.51 0.33 17.81
C ILE A 237 -12.03 1.66 17.23
N VAL A 238 -12.78 2.43 18.02
CA VAL A 238 -13.42 3.67 17.57
C VAL A 238 -12.35 4.70 17.25
N GLY A 239 -11.34 4.86 18.11
CA GLY A 239 -10.24 5.78 17.87
C GLY A 239 -9.48 5.46 16.59
N LEU A 240 -9.27 4.17 16.28
CA LEU A 240 -8.66 3.75 15.02
C LEU A 240 -9.57 3.97 13.81
N ALA A 241 -10.87 3.68 13.93
CA ALA A 241 -11.85 3.87 12.87
C ALA A 241 -11.96 5.35 12.49
N VAL A 242 -12.07 6.25 13.47
CA VAL A 242 -12.10 7.71 13.27
C VAL A 242 -10.85 8.18 12.52
N ARG A 243 -9.64 7.79 12.97
CA ARG A 243 -8.39 8.16 12.28
C ARG A 243 -8.31 7.61 10.86
N THR A 244 -8.80 6.39 10.63
CA THR A 244 -8.78 5.77 9.30
C THR A 244 -9.79 6.40 8.35
N LEU A 245 -11.01 6.70 8.82
CA LEU A 245 -12.02 7.42 8.04
C LEU A 245 -11.57 8.85 7.71
N ALA A 246 -10.92 9.55 8.65
CA ALA A 246 -10.29 10.84 8.40
C ALA A 246 -9.20 10.75 7.33
N ASN A 247 -8.41 9.66 7.33
CA ASN A 247 -7.44 9.39 6.27
C ASN A 247 -8.08 9.09 4.93
N ALA A 248 -9.23 8.42 4.93
CA ALA A 248 -10.03 8.16 3.75
C ALA A 248 -10.81 9.40 3.27
N GLY A 249 -10.81 10.51 4.02
CA GLY A 249 -11.52 11.75 3.66
C GLY A 249 -13.01 11.72 3.95
N ARG A 250 -13.46 10.78 4.78
CA ARG A 250 -14.87 10.56 5.13
C ARG A 250 -15.16 11.21 6.48
N PHE A 251 -15.08 12.53 6.51
CA PHE A 251 -15.12 13.30 7.74
C PHE A 251 -16.47 13.20 8.46
N ASP A 252 -17.59 13.19 7.73
CA ASP A 252 -18.92 13.10 8.33
C ASP A 252 -19.09 11.79 9.14
N HIS A 253 -18.73 10.67 8.55
CA HIS A 253 -18.77 9.36 9.21
C HIS A 253 -17.74 9.24 10.34
N ALA A 254 -16.58 9.91 10.21
CA ALA A 254 -15.61 9.98 11.29
C ALA A 254 -16.15 10.76 12.49
N VAL A 255 -16.93 11.83 12.26
CA VAL A 255 -17.60 12.62 13.31
C VAL A 255 -18.73 11.82 13.96
N GLN A 256 -19.51 11.07 13.18
CA GLN A 256 -20.59 10.20 13.71
C GLN A 256 -20.08 9.12 14.67
N LEU A 257 -18.84 8.66 14.52
CA LEU A 257 -18.23 7.69 15.45
C LEU A 257 -17.70 8.31 16.74
N ILE A 258 -17.70 9.64 16.87
CA ILE A 258 -17.22 10.28 18.10
C ILE A 258 -18.27 10.06 19.19
N PRO A 259 -17.89 9.48 20.33
CA PRO A 259 -18.83 9.25 21.43
C PRO A 259 -19.33 10.58 22.01
N ASP A 260 -20.64 10.65 22.28
CA ASP A 260 -21.21 11.76 23.04
C ASP A 260 -20.68 11.69 24.49
N PRO A 261 -20.03 12.76 25.00
CA PRO A 261 -19.49 12.78 26.36
C PRO A 261 -20.56 12.65 27.45
N THR A 262 -21.83 12.89 27.14
CA THR A 262 -22.95 12.80 28.08
C THR A 262 -23.57 11.40 28.15
N GLU A 263 -23.55 10.65 27.04
CA GLU A 263 -24.21 9.34 26.94
C GLU A 263 -23.27 8.15 27.21
N THR A 264 -21.96 8.35 27.05
CA THR A 264 -21.00 7.25 27.04
C THR A 264 -19.98 7.32 28.18
N ASP A 265 -19.54 6.14 28.62
CA ASP A 265 -18.60 5.94 29.72
C ASP A 265 -17.12 6.08 29.31
N PHE A 266 -16.85 6.36 28.03
CA PHE A 266 -15.49 6.37 27.49
C PHE A 266 -15.22 7.58 26.61
N HIS A 267 -13.94 7.97 26.56
CA HIS A 267 -13.48 9.09 25.73
C HIS A 267 -12.35 8.64 24.80
N LEU A 268 -12.29 9.24 23.62
CA LEU A 268 -11.18 8.99 22.69
C LEU A 268 -9.92 9.71 23.18
N THR A 269 -8.76 9.24 22.72
CA THR A 269 -7.49 9.90 23.04
C THR A 269 -7.43 11.31 22.42
N PRO A 270 -6.84 12.32 23.09
CA PRO A 270 -6.65 13.68 22.53
C PRO A 270 -5.98 13.69 21.16
N TYR A 271 -5.09 12.73 20.91
CA TYR A 271 -4.44 12.51 19.62
C TYR A 271 -5.45 12.28 18.48
N THR A 272 -6.51 11.50 18.71
CA THR A 272 -7.54 11.21 17.70
C THR A 272 -8.27 12.48 17.27
N TYR A 273 -8.70 13.31 18.23
CA TYR A 273 -9.36 14.58 17.93
C TYR A 273 -8.44 15.53 17.16
N HIS A 274 -7.20 15.68 17.64
CA HIS A 274 -6.20 16.52 16.96
C HIS A 274 -5.91 16.04 15.54
N TYR A 275 -5.78 14.72 15.35
CA TYR A 275 -5.60 14.12 14.03
C TYR A 275 -6.77 14.42 13.09
N LEU A 276 -8.00 14.24 13.56
CA LEU A 276 -9.21 14.51 12.78
C LEU A 276 -9.28 15.99 12.36
N VAL A 277 -9.09 16.92 13.30
CA VAL A 277 -9.07 18.37 13.02
C VAL A 277 -7.99 18.73 12.02
N HIS A 278 -6.77 18.19 12.20
CA HIS A 278 -5.67 18.42 11.28
C HIS A 278 -6.03 17.98 9.86
N ARG A 279 -6.56 16.77 9.70
CA ARG A 279 -6.96 16.23 8.39
C ARG A 279 -8.10 17.03 7.74
N MET A 280 -9.09 17.49 8.52
CA MET A 280 -10.15 18.38 8.02
C MET A 280 -9.57 19.71 7.53
N LYS A 281 -8.68 20.33 8.32
CA LYS A 281 -8.02 21.59 7.94
C LYS A 281 -7.16 21.46 6.68
N GLU A 282 -6.47 20.33 6.50
CA GLU A 282 -5.69 20.06 5.28
C GLU A 282 -6.53 20.03 4.00
N THR A 283 -7.84 19.77 4.09
CA THR A 283 -8.70 19.80 2.89
C THR A 283 -8.98 21.21 2.40
N GLY A 284 -9.01 22.19 3.30
CA GLY A 284 -9.39 23.56 3.01
C GLY A 284 -10.88 23.75 2.63
N ASP A 285 -11.73 22.73 2.82
CA ASP A 285 -13.16 22.83 2.49
C ASP A 285 -13.93 23.54 3.62
N PRO A 286 -14.61 24.67 3.35
CA PRO A 286 -15.37 25.42 4.36
C PRO A 286 -16.53 24.61 4.96
N ARG A 287 -17.02 23.57 4.29
CA ARG A 287 -18.11 22.70 4.80
C ARG A 287 -17.75 22.03 6.12
N TYR A 288 -16.46 21.82 6.39
CA TYR A 288 -16.00 21.15 7.61
C TYR A 288 -15.69 22.10 8.77
N VAL A 289 -15.87 23.42 8.61
CA VAL A 289 -15.64 24.39 9.69
C VAL A 289 -16.53 24.11 10.93
N PRO A 290 -17.84 23.82 10.79
CA PRO A 290 -18.67 23.44 11.93
C PRO A 290 -18.16 22.18 12.64
N HIS A 291 -17.78 21.16 11.87
CA HIS A 291 -17.22 19.92 12.41
C HIS A 291 -15.90 20.15 13.13
N ILE A 292 -15.03 21.02 12.60
CA ILE A 292 -13.76 21.38 13.25
C ILE A 292 -14.03 22.01 14.63
N ASN A 293 -14.97 22.95 14.71
CA ASN A 293 -15.30 23.63 15.97
C ASN A 293 -15.89 22.65 16.99
N PHE A 294 -16.82 21.79 16.55
CA PHE A 294 -17.40 20.73 17.37
C PHE A 294 -16.33 19.77 17.93
N VAL A 295 -15.41 19.29 17.08
CA VAL A 295 -14.35 18.36 17.48
C VAL A 295 -13.34 19.03 18.44
N LEU A 296 -13.09 20.34 18.29
CA LEU A 296 -12.25 21.10 19.21
C LEU A 296 -12.89 21.26 20.59
N GLU A 297 -14.19 21.57 20.65
CA GLU A 297 -14.93 21.65 21.90
C GLU A 297 -14.92 20.30 22.65
N LEU A 298 -15.19 19.20 21.95
CA LEU A 298 -15.11 17.85 22.52
C LEU A 298 -13.71 17.51 23.02
N ARG A 299 -12.66 17.94 22.31
CA ARG A 299 -11.28 17.77 22.74
C ARG A 299 -11.01 18.51 24.05
N GLU A 300 -11.44 19.76 24.17
CA GLU A 300 -11.25 20.55 25.39
C GLU A 300 -11.96 19.91 26.59
N ASN A 301 -13.18 19.44 26.39
CA ASN A 301 -13.93 18.71 27.43
C ASN A 301 -13.21 17.41 27.82
N THR A 302 -12.70 16.67 26.84
CA THR A 302 -11.94 15.43 27.09
C THR A 302 -10.64 15.70 27.85
N VAL A 303 -9.92 16.79 27.53
CA VAL A 303 -8.70 17.19 28.25
C VAL A 303 -9.03 17.54 29.70
N LYS A 304 -10.08 18.34 29.95
CA LYS A 304 -10.53 18.67 31.31
C LYS A 304 -10.89 17.41 32.11
N LEU A 305 -11.61 16.46 31.51
CA LEU A 305 -11.96 15.19 32.16
C LEU A 305 -10.73 14.33 32.42
N ALA A 306 -9.78 14.27 31.48
CA ALA A 306 -8.52 13.56 31.63
C ALA A 306 -7.64 14.18 32.71
N GLU A 307 -7.59 15.51 32.82
CA GLU A 307 -6.89 16.23 33.88
C GLU A 307 -7.52 15.97 35.24
N GLN A 308 -8.86 15.97 35.35
CA GLN A 308 -9.55 15.60 36.59
C GLN A 308 -9.34 14.13 36.97
N ALA A 309 -9.36 13.22 36.00
CA ALA A 309 -9.07 11.81 36.22
C ALA A 309 -7.60 11.60 36.61
N ARG A 310 -6.67 12.32 35.97
CA ARG A 310 -5.25 12.34 36.30
C ARG A 310 -5.02 12.94 37.68
N ALA A 311 -5.71 14.00 38.06
CA ALA A 311 -5.65 14.58 39.41
C ALA A 311 -6.20 13.60 40.46
N ARG A 312 -7.33 12.92 40.19
CA ARG A 312 -7.87 11.85 41.05
C ARG A 312 -6.92 10.66 41.16
N TRP A 313 -6.30 10.28 40.05
CA TRP A 313 -5.34 9.18 40.01
C TRP A 313 -4.02 9.56 40.69
N LEU A 314 -3.51 10.78 40.46
CA LEU A 314 -2.34 11.33 41.15
C LEU A 314 -2.62 11.46 42.65
N ALA A 315 -3.81 11.90 43.07
CA ALA A 315 -4.20 11.94 44.48
C ALA A 315 -4.29 10.54 45.12
N ARG A 316 -4.63 9.50 44.34
CA ARG A 316 -4.55 8.09 44.78
C ARG A 316 -3.13 7.53 44.73
N ARG A 317 -2.26 8.10 43.90
CA ARG A 317 -0.91 7.60 43.60
C ARG A 317 0.21 8.39 44.30
N THR A 318 -0.05 9.55 44.90
CA THR A 318 0.85 10.23 45.85
C THR A 318 1.08 9.43 47.14
N ALA A 319 0.58 8.19 47.23
CA ALA A 319 1.01 7.18 48.19
C ALA A 319 2.16 6.25 47.70
N ARG A 320 2.51 6.20 46.40
CA ARG A 320 3.67 5.43 45.89
C ARG A 320 4.27 6.03 44.59
N LEU A 321 5.53 6.43 44.75
CA LEU A 321 6.52 7.04 43.86
C LEU A 321 6.29 7.16 42.34
N ASP A 322 6.83 8.30 41.91
CA ASP A 322 7.32 8.82 40.63
C ASP A 322 7.89 7.79 39.65
N ASP A 323 7.35 7.81 38.43
CA ASP A 323 8.09 7.83 37.15
C ASP A 323 7.17 7.41 36.00
N PHE A 324 6.61 8.38 35.29
CA PHE A 324 6.22 8.20 33.88
C PHE A 324 6.27 9.56 33.17
N PRO A 325 7.10 9.73 32.13
CA PRO A 325 7.11 10.95 31.33
C PRO A 325 5.86 11.00 30.46
N GLY A 326 5.10 12.07 30.61
CA GLY A 326 3.96 12.39 29.74
C GLY A 326 4.44 12.69 28.33
N GLU A 327 4.09 11.81 27.39
CA GLU A 327 4.13 12.07 25.95
C GLU A 327 3.01 13.04 25.58
N ASP A 328 3.13 14.28 26.05
CA ASP A 328 2.36 15.39 25.49
C ASP A 328 2.99 15.78 24.15
N ILE A 329 2.13 15.85 23.13
CA ILE A 329 2.35 16.59 21.89
C ILE A 329 3.18 15.84 20.84
N LEU A 330 2.65 14.68 20.41
CA LEU A 330 2.92 14.09 19.10
C LEU A 330 2.36 15.00 18.00
N LEU A 331 3.14 16.04 17.72
CA LEU A 331 2.95 17.03 16.66
C LEU A 331 2.58 16.36 15.35
N ALA A 332 1.45 16.86 14.82
CA ALA A 332 1.01 16.77 13.43
C ALA A 332 2.19 16.64 12.47
N SER A 333 2.48 15.40 12.08
CA SER A 333 3.47 15.12 11.06
C SER A 333 2.81 15.31 9.71
N SER A 334 2.68 16.58 9.32
CA SER A 334 2.58 16.96 7.91
C SER A 334 3.83 16.43 7.22
N LEU A 335 3.61 15.65 6.16
CA LEU A 335 4.63 15.02 5.35
C LEU A 335 5.37 16.07 4.51
N SER A 336 6.13 16.97 5.13
CA SER A 336 7.17 17.72 4.43
C SER A 336 8.43 16.84 4.41
N PRO A 337 8.87 16.31 3.26
CA PRO A 337 10.07 15.50 3.21
C PRO A 337 11.27 16.28 3.74
N SER A 338 12.11 15.60 4.53
CA SER A 338 13.39 16.15 4.94
C SER A 338 14.20 16.54 3.69
N THR A 339 14.94 17.65 3.72
CA THR A 339 15.82 18.00 2.59
C THR A 339 16.80 16.85 2.34
N PRO A 340 17.04 16.48 1.06
CA PRO A 340 17.91 15.34 0.73
C PRO A 340 19.32 15.58 1.26
N GLN A 341 19.74 14.76 2.23
CA GLN A 341 21.08 14.83 2.78
C GLN A 341 22.08 14.25 1.77
N ARG A 342 23.23 14.91 1.60
CA ARG A 342 24.31 14.38 0.77
C ARG A 342 24.91 13.15 1.46
N VAL A 343 24.91 12.01 0.76
CA VAL A 343 25.63 10.82 1.19
C VAL A 343 27.12 11.12 1.00
N GLY A 344 27.84 11.32 2.12
CA GLY A 344 29.26 11.62 2.08
C GLY A 344 30.10 10.40 1.65
N SER A 345 31.37 10.63 1.35
CA SER A 345 32.35 9.57 1.02
C SER A 345 32.46 8.50 2.13
N ASN A 346 32.22 8.87 3.38
CA ASN A 346 32.21 7.95 4.51
C ASN A 346 30.85 7.22 4.64
N LEU A 347 30.75 6.07 3.97
CA LEU A 347 29.57 5.18 4.02
C LEU A 347 29.17 4.76 5.45
N ALA A 348 30.13 4.59 6.36
CA ALA A 348 29.83 4.19 7.73
C ALA A 348 29.11 5.32 8.50
N LYS A 349 29.51 6.58 8.28
CA LYS A 349 28.82 7.75 8.85
C LYS A 349 27.40 7.88 8.31
N SER A 350 27.21 7.73 7.00
CA SER A 350 25.87 7.73 6.38
C SER A 350 24.98 6.59 6.88
N LEU A 351 25.53 5.38 7.04
CA LEU A 351 24.80 4.25 7.62
C LEU A 351 24.38 4.52 9.07
N ARG A 352 25.27 5.07 9.90
CA ARG A 352 24.94 5.45 11.29
C ARG A 352 23.86 6.52 11.32
N ALA A 353 23.92 7.53 10.44
CA ALA A 353 22.91 8.58 10.32
C ALA A 353 21.54 8.01 9.90
N LEU A 354 21.49 7.15 8.88
CA LEU A 354 20.25 6.49 8.46
C LEU A 354 19.68 5.58 9.54
N ARG A 355 20.53 4.76 10.19
CA ARG A 355 20.12 3.92 11.31
C ARG A 355 19.60 4.75 12.48
N LYS A 356 20.20 5.91 12.76
CA LYS A 356 19.76 6.85 13.79
C LYS A 356 18.38 7.42 13.42
N ALA A 357 18.21 7.90 12.18
CA ALA A 357 16.94 8.42 11.67
C ALA A 357 15.81 7.37 11.70
N LEU A 358 16.10 6.10 11.38
CA LEU A 358 15.13 5.00 11.43
C LEU A 358 14.90 4.42 12.85
N ARG A 359 15.74 4.77 13.84
CA ARG A 359 15.63 4.27 15.22
C ARG A 359 14.88 5.19 16.15
N HIS A 360 15.12 6.50 16.05
CA HIS A 360 14.53 7.44 17.00
C HIS A 360 13.03 7.51 16.79
N TYR A 361 12.30 7.21 17.86
CA TYR A 361 10.84 7.31 17.94
C TYR A 361 10.36 8.77 18.02
N LEU A 362 11.29 9.70 18.23
CA LEU A 362 11.02 11.13 18.17
C LEU A 362 10.33 11.48 16.83
N PRO A 363 9.61 12.62 16.76
CA PRO A 363 8.96 13.13 15.54
C PRO A 363 9.98 13.59 14.47
N SER A 364 11.14 12.94 14.39
CA SER A 364 12.07 13.05 13.28
C SER A 364 11.36 12.60 12.01
N ARG A 365 11.33 13.48 11.01
CA ARG A 365 10.79 13.15 9.69
C ARG A 365 11.51 11.93 9.11
N PRO A 366 10.82 11.03 8.39
CA PRO A 366 11.48 9.91 7.74
C PRO A 366 12.62 10.42 6.84
N PRO A 367 13.71 9.65 6.69
CA PRO A 367 14.80 10.04 5.80
C PRO A 367 14.24 10.18 4.38
N HIS A 368 14.67 11.24 3.70
CA HIS A 368 14.24 11.50 2.32
C HIS A 368 14.54 10.29 1.41
N PRO A 369 13.59 9.84 0.58
CA PRO A 369 13.76 8.64 -0.25
C PRO A 369 15.03 8.67 -1.11
N LEU A 370 15.35 9.81 -1.74
CA LEU A 370 16.57 9.94 -2.54
C LEU A 370 17.88 9.82 -1.73
N THR A 371 17.88 10.14 -0.44
CA THR A 371 19.04 9.91 0.43
C THR A 371 19.28 8.41 0.59
N ILE A 372 18.20 7.64 0.77
CA ILE A 372 18.23 6.18 0.87
C ILE A 372 18.68 5.59 -0.48
N VAL A 373 18.11 6.02 -1.61
CA VAL A 373 18.51 5.55 -2.96
C VAL A 373 20.01 5.74 -3.18
N ARG A 374 20.53 6.96 -2.95
CA ARG A 374 21.96 7.25 -3.10
C ARG A 374 22.82 6.38 -2.19
N PHE A 375 22.38 6.14 -0.96
CA PHE A 375 23.07 5.25 -0.05
C PHE A 375 23.09 3.81 -0.59
N LEU A 376 21.96 3.28 -1.07
CA LEU A 376 21.86 1.94 -1.65
C LEU A 376 22.79 1.79 -2.87
N GLU A 377 22.83 2.78 -3.75
CA GLU A 377 23.71 2.81 -4.93
C GLU A 377 25.18 2.73 -4.55
N VAL A 378 25.66 3.65 -3.71
CA VAL A 378 27.09 3.70 -3.31
C VAL A 378 27.46 2.49 -2.45
N TYR A 379 26.55 2.03 -1.58
CA TYR A 379 26.81 0.88 -0.71
C TYR A 379 26.93 -0.43 -1.51
N LEU A 380 26.03 -0.68 -2.47
CA LEU A 380 26.11 -1.85 -3.34
C LEU A 380 27.29 -1.78 -4.32
N ALA A 381 27.62 -0.59 -4.83
CA ALA A 381 28.81 -0.39 -5.67
C ALA A 381 30.11 -0.76 -4.93
N SER A 382 30.14 -0.66 -3.59
CA SER A 382 31.26 -1.11 -2.76
C SER A 382 31.34 -2.63 -2.54
N GLY A 383 30.43 -3.41 -3.15
CA GLY A 383 30.33 -4.87 -2.97
C GLY A 383 29.69 -5.30 -1.64
N ARG A 384 29.23 -4.35 -0.81
CA ARG A 384 28.65 -4.63 0.51
C ARG A 384 27.13 -4.79 0.41
N THR A 385 26.59 -5.82 1.08
CA THR A 385 25.15 -6.12 1.08
C THR A 385 24.52 -6.15 2.48
N ARG A 386 25.31 -6.44 3.52
CA ARG A 386 24.80 -6.76 4.88
C ARG A 386 23.95 -5.67 5.54
N ALA A 387 24.22 -4.39 5.31
CA ALA A 387 23.47 -3.31 5.96
C ALA A 387 22.05 -3.12 5.42
N ILE A 388 21.79 -3.51 4.17
CA ILE A 388 20.50 -3.31 3.50
C ILE A 388 19.37 -4.06 4.19
N PRO A 389 19.45 -5.40 4.40
CA PRO A 389 18.37 -6.13 5.07
C PRO A 389 18.18 -5.67 6.52
N LEU A 390 19.24 -5.18 7.19
CA LEU A 390 19.14 -4.62 8.53
C LEU A 390 18.39 -3.29 8.55
N LEU A 391 18.67 -2.38 7.61
CA LEU A 391 17.95 -1.11 7.46
C LEU A 391 16.50 -1.35 7.04
N ARG A 392 16.26 -2.28 6.12
CA ARG A 392 14.91 -2.66 5.70
C ARG A 392 14.12 -3.24 6.86
N LYS A 393 14.64 -4.26 7.56
CA LYS A 393 14.00 -4.84 8.76
C LYS A 393 13.74 -3.79 9.83
N LEU A 394 14.62 -2.80 9.98
CA LEU A 394 14.42 -1.68 10.88
C LEU A 394 13.27 -0.78 10.40
N ALA A 395 13.20 -0.42 9.11
CA ALA A 395 12.12 0.41 8.55
C ALA A 395 10.76 -0.29 8.59
N LEU A 396 10.70 -1.59 8.24
CA LEU A 396 9.46 -2.38 8.19
C LEU A 396 8.82 -2.60 9.57
N ARG A 397 9.60 -2.55 10.65
CA ARG A 397 9.11 -2.72 12.03
C ARG A 397 8.60 -1.43 12.66
N ARG A 398 8.70 -0.30 11.95
CA ARG A 398 8.43 1.04 12.48
C ARG A 398 7.10 1.57 11.95
N HIS A 399 6.76 2.78 12.37
CA HIS A 399 5.57 3.49 11.92
C HIS A 399 5.48 3.51 10.38
N GLY A 400 4.25 3.53 9.86
CA GLY A 400 3.97 3.36 8.44
C GLY A 400 4.70 4.35 7.52
N ASP A 401 5.11 5.53 8.00
CA ASP A 401 5.80 6.53 7.16
C ASP A 401 7.26 6.19 6.87
N TYR A 402 7.95 5.59 7.84
CA TYR A 402 9.33 5.12 7.65
C TYR A 402 9.36 3.93 6.70
N HIS A 403 8.41 3.00 6.88
CA HIS A 403 8.20 1.88 5.96
C HIS A 403 7.89 2.41 4.55
N ARG A 404 6.90 3.31 4.41
CA ARG A 404 6.55 3.95 3.13
C ARG A 404 7.76 4.62 2.46
N SER A 405 8.49 5.48 3.17
CA SER A 405 9.66 6.19 2.60
C SER A 405 10.76 5.25 2.16
N TYR A 406 11.06 4.20 2.95
CA TYR A 406 12.09 3.23 2.61
C TYR A 406 11.70 2.40 1.39
N VAL A 407 10.47 1.87 1.34
CA VAL A 407 9.99 1.07 0.21
C VAL A 407 9.87 1.94 -1.05
N PHE A 408 9.49 3.21 -0.93
CA PHE A 408 9.54 4.12 -2.07
C PHE A 408 10.96 4.27 -2.60
N ALA A 409 11.95 4.44 -1.72
CA ALA A 409 13.35 4.48 -2.13
C ALA A 409 13.80 3.18 -2.80
N GLU A 410 13.35 2.02 -2.31
CA GLU A 410 13.62 0.72 -2.93
C GLU A 410 13.03 0.65 -4.36
N MET A 411 11.78 1.07 -4.55
CA MET A 411 11.17 1.18 -5.89
C MET A 411 11.97 2.09 -6.81
N LEU A 412 12.37 3.29 -6.36
CA LEU A 412 13.17 4.22 -7.15
C LEU A 412 14.57 3.66 -7.50
N PHE A 413 15.17 2.93 -6.56
CA PHE A 413 16.44 2.25 -6.77
C PHE A 413 16.31 1.18 -7.88
N HIS A 414 15.23 0.39 -7.88
CA HIS A 414 14.94 -0.58 -8.95
C HIS A 414 14.66 0.10 -10.30
N THR A 415 13.89 1.19 -10.31
CA THR A 415 13.65 1.99 -11.53
C THR A 415 14.96 2.49 -12.14
N ARG A 416 15.91 2.99 -11.34
CA ARG A 416 17.22 3.46 -11.83
C ARG A 416 18.07 2.36 -12.45
N ARG A 417 17.84 1.10 -12.06
CA ARG A 417 18.53 -0.08 -12.59
C ARG A 417 17.78 -0.74 -13.74
N ARG A 418 16.69 -0.14 -14.23
CA ARG A 418 15.82 -0.71 -15.28
C ARG A 418 15.34 -2.12 -14.93
N LYS A 419 14.92 -2.31 -13.68
CA LYS A 419 14.32 -3.55 -13.18
C LYS A 419 12.85 -3.34 -12.83
N PRO A 420 11.96 -3.17 -13.82
CA PRO A 420 10.55 -2.87 -13.58
C PRO A 420 9.79 -4.04 -12.91
N ASP A 421 10.22 -5.27 -13.14
CA ASP A 421 9.78 -6.49 -12.44
C ASP A 421 9.90 -6.36 -10.92
N LEU A 422 11.06 -5.93 -10.43
CA LEU A 422 11.31 -5.74 -9.00
C LEU A 422 10.50 -4.57 -8.43
N VAL A 423 10.20 -3.54 -9.25
CA VAL A 423 9.31 -2.44 -8.83
C VAL A 423 7.89 -2.97 -8.60
N ILE A 424 7.36 -3.77 -9.52
CA ILE A 424 6.03 -4.36 -9.40
C ILE A 424 5.97 -5.29 -8.20
N GLN A 425 6.95 -6.18 -8.04
CA GLN A 425 6.98 -7.09 -6.90
C GLN A 425 7.08 -6.33 -5.57
N THR A 426 7.94 -5.31 -5.49
CA THR A 426 8.05 -4.45 -4.31
C THR A 426 6.71 -3.79 -4.01
N PHE A 427 6.02 -3.31 -5.05
CA PHE A 427 4.70 -2.69 -4.92
C PHE A 427 3.64 -3.66 -4.38
N VAL A 428 3.48 -4.82 -5.02
CA VAL A 428 2.49 -5.85 -4.65
C VAL A 428 2.74 -6.42 -3.24
N THR A 429 4.01 -6.56 -2.87
CA THR A 429 4.41 -7.08 -1.56
C THR A 429 4.06 -6.09 -0.45
N HIS A 430 4.34 -4.80 -0.64
CA HIS A 430 4.28 -3.81 0.43
C HIS A 430 3.02 -2.95 0.44
N PHE A 431 2.30 -2.84 -0.66
CA PHE A 431 1.12 -1.97 -0.77
C PHE A 431 -0.14 -2.74 -1.12
N PHE A 432 -1.28 -2.18 -0.71
CA PHE A 432 -2.55 -2.56 -1.29
C PHE A 432 -2.59 -2.15 -2.77
N ILE A 433 -3.10 -3.04 -3.63
CA ILE A 433 -3.16 -2.80 -5.07
C ILE A 433 -4.34 -1.87 -5.37
N VAL A 434 -4.08 -0.56 -5.36
CA VAL A 434 -5.08 0.50 -5.54
C VAL A 434 -4.54 1.54 -6.53
N GLY A 435 -5.42 2.04 -7.41
CA GLY A 435 -5.05 3.02 -8.43
C GLY A 435 -4.29 2.45 -9.64
N ILE A 436 -4.17 1.12 -9.73
CA ILE A 436 -3.48 0.40 -10.81
C ILE A 436 -4.29 -0.85 -11.16
N PRO A 437 -4.39 -1.27 -12.44
CA PRO A 437 -5.06 -2.51 -12.83
C PRO A 437 -4.39 -3.71 -12.16
N ARG A 438 -5.10 -4.34 -11.21
CA ARG A 438 -4.61 -5.48 -10.43
C ARG A 438 -4.18 -6.63 -11.34
N ASP A 439 -5.01 -6.95 -12.32
CA ASP A 439 -4.82 -8.14 -13.11
C ASP A 439 -3.58 -8.02 -14.02
N GLU A 440 -3.28 -6.82 -14.51
CA GLU A 440 -2.03 -6.55 -15.25
C GLU A 440 -0.80 -6.69 -14.35
N LEU A 441 -0.83 -6.14 -13.13
CA LEU A 441 0.28 -6.30 -12.18
C LEU A 441 0.53 -7.77 -11.84
N LEU A 442 -0.52 -8.56 -11.63
CA LEU A 442 -0.39 -9.96 -11.27
C LEU A 442 0.01 -10.82 -12.46
N PHE A 443 -0.46 -10.50 -13.67
CA PHE A 443 0.00 -11.15 -14.89
C PHE A 443 1.50 -10.97 -15.08
N GLN A 444 1.99 -9.72 -14.96
CA GLN A 444 3.42 -9.42 -15.05
C GLN A 444 4.24 -10.08 -13.93
N LEU A 445 3.70 -10.15 -12.71
CA LEU A 445 4.38 -10.83 -11.60
C LEU A 445 4.51 -12.34 -11.85
N ARG A 446 3.48 -13.00 -12.37
CA ARG A 446 3.54 -14.43 -12.73
C ARG A 446 4.53 -14.72 -13.84
N ALA A 447 4.61 -13.84 -14.84
CA ALA A 447 5.55 -13.97 -15.95
C ALA A 447 7.02 -13.84 -15.51
N THR A 448 7.28 -13.09 -14.43
CA THR A 448 8.63 -12.84 -13.92
C THR A 448 9.09 -13.87 -12.89
N ASP A 449 8.16 -14.49 -12.16
CA ASP A 449 8.49 -15.52 -11.16
C ASP A 449 9.12 -16.79 -11.78
N THR A 450 8.91 -17.06 -13.08
CA THR A 450 9.55 -18.19 -13.78
C THR A 450 11.05 -18.01 -14.03
N GLU A 451 11.54 -16.76 -14.06
CA GLU A 451 12.93 -16.46 -14.43
C GLU A 451 13.81 -16.08 -13.23
N ARG A 452 13.28 -16.20 -12.01
CA ARG A 452 13.91 -15.61 -10.82
C ARG A 452 15.09 -16.38 -10.27
N ASN A 453 16.11 -15.62 -9.90
CA ASN A 453 17.23 -16.09 -9.10
C ASN A 453 16.95 -15.89 -7.60
N PRO A 454 16.62 -16.96 -6.84
CA PRO A 454 16.22 -16.84 -5.44
C PRO A 454 17.33 -16.25 -4.54
N ALA A 455 18.60 -16.38 -4.93
CA ALA A 455 19.72 -15.84 -4.15
C ALA A 455 19.79 -14.31 -4.20
N ALA A 456 19.47 -13.70 -5.34
CA ALA A 456 19.41 -12.25 -5.48
C ALA A 456 18.19 -11.68 -4.74
N ASP A 457 17.09 -12.42 -4.75
CA ASP A 457 15.85 -12.03 -4.08
C ASP A 457 15.91 -12.17 -2.57
N ALA A 458 16.75 -13.06 -2.02
CA ALA A 458 16.89 -13.24 -0.58
C ALA A 458 17.26 -11.95 0.17
N VAL A 459 17.99 -11.03 -0.47
CA VAL A 459 18.31 -9.70 0.11
C VAL A 459 17.04 -8.87 0.33
N TRP A 460 16.02 -9.10 -0.49
CA TRP A 460 14.79 -8.32 -0.58
C TRP A 460 13.53 -9.12 -0.19
N ALA A 461 13.66 -10.35 0.29
CA ALA A 461 12.55 -11.27 0.55
C ALA A 461 11.80 -11.02 1.89
N ALA A 462 12.10 -9.93 2.60
CA ALA A 462 11.48 -9.65 3.90
C ALA A 462 9.99 -9.32 3.73
N ALA A 463 9.13 -10.28 4.04
CA ALA A 463 7.68 -10.09 4.08
C ALA A 463 7.33 -8.97 5.08
N PRO A 464 6.48 -8.01 4.71
CA PRO A 464 6.08 -6.95 5.61
C PRO A 464 5.13 -7.47 6.69
N GLU A 465 5.16 -6.85 7.87
CA GLU A 465 4.22 -7.17 8.94
C GLU A 465 2.80 -6.66 8.66
N MET A 466 2.69 -5.65 7.79
CA MET A 466 1.44 -5.05 7.30
C MET A 466 1.63 -4.47 5.89
N LYS A 467 0.58 -4.50 5.08
CA LYS A 467 0.52 -3.73 3.83
C LYS A 467 0.23 -2.26 4.14
N LEU A 468 0.81 -1.41 3.32
CA LEU A 468 0.69 0.03 3.39
C LEU A 468 -0.29 0.55 2.35
N PHE A 469 -0.82 1.74 2.60
CA PHE A 469 -1.53 2.51 1.60
C PHE A 469 -0.53 3.19 0.67
N PRO A 470 -0.57 2.93 -0.65
CA PRO A 470 0.34 3.59 -1.57
C PRO A 470 0.01 5.08 -1.65
N SER A 471 1.04 5.92 -1.74
CA SER A 471 0.84 7.32 -2.15
C SER A 471 0.75 7.42 -3.67
N PRO A 472 0.25 8.53 -4.22
CA PRO A 472 0.16 8.71 -5.68
C PRO A 472 1.52 8.57 -6.38
N MET A 473 2.61 8.91 -5.71
CA MET A 473 3.98 8.72 -6.24
C MET A 473 4.37 7.24 -6.36
N HIS A 474 3.95 6.39 -5.42
CA HIS A 474 4.17 4.94 -5.53
C HIS A 474 3.38 4.39 -6.72
N VAL A 475 2.13 4.85 -6.86
CA VAL A 475 1.24 4.48 -7.97
C VAL A 475 1.87 4.88 -9.32
N ALA A 476 2.39 6.09 -9.44
CA ALA A 476 3.06 6.58 -10.65
C ALA A 476 4.30 5.74 -11.03
N VAL A 477 5.12 5.36 -10.05
CA VAL A 477 6.30 4.50 -10.29
C VAL A 477 5.89 3.09 -10.73
N ALA A 478 4.81 2.55 -10.19
CA ALA A 478 4.30 1.24 -10.59
C ALA A 478 3.63 1.27 -11.98
N TRP A 479 2.90 2.34 -12.34
CA TRP A 479 2.42 2.56 -13.72
C TRP A 479 3.56 2.64 -14.72
N ARG A 480 4.64 3.34 -14.36
CA ARG A 480 5.84 3.39 -15.18
C ARG A 480 6.45 2.00 -15.39
N ALA A 481 6.56 1.20 -14.34
CA ALA A 481 7.10 -0.15 -14.43
C ALA A 481 6.25 -1.06 -15.32
N LEU A 482 4.92 -0.98 -15.21
CA LEU A 482 4.00 -1.68 -16.12
C LEU A 482 4.22 -1.27 -17.58
N LEU A 483 4.35 0.03 -17.84
CA LEU A 483 4.60 0.53 -19.19
C LEU A 483 5.95 0.06 -19.74
N GLU A 484 6.99 0.02 -18.91
CA GLU A 484 8.33 -0.47 -19.31
C GLU A 484 8.33 -1.97 -19.67
N LEU A 485 7.46 -2.77 -19.03
CA LEU A 485 7.26 -4.20 -19.35
C LEU A 485 6.32 -4.44 -20.54
N THR A 486 5.60 -3.40 -21.00
CA THR A 486 4.65 -3.52 -22.10
C THR A 486 5.34 -3.13 -23.42
N HIS A 487 5.60 -4.12 -24.26
CA HIS A 487 6.31 -3.91 -25.53
C HIS A 487 5.39 -3.63 -26.72
N ASP A 488 4.19 -4.22 -26.74
CA ASP A 488 3.22 -4.07 -27.83
C ASP A 488 2.50 -2.70 -27.78
N GLU A 489 2.42 -2.02 -28.93
CA GLU A 489 1.78 -0.72 -29.07
C GLU A 489 0.29 -0.76 -28.73
N ARG A 490 -0.42 -1.83 -29.15
CA ARG A 490 -1.84 -1.99 -28.82
C ARG A 490 -2.05 -2.21 -27.33
N ALA A 491 -1.16 -3.00 -26.71
CA ALA A 491 -1.15 -3.18 -25.26
C ALA A 491 -0.86 -1.85 -24.51
N ILE A 492 0.03 -0.99 -25.04
CA ILE A 492 0.29 0.35 -24.48
C ILE A 492 -0.97 1.22 -24.53
N GLU A 493 -1.70 1.22 -25.66
CA GLU A 493 -2.96 1.97 -25.78
C GLU A 493 -4.05 1.44 -24.84
N SER A 494 -4.17 0.12 -24.73
CA SER A 494 -5.08 -0.54 -23.78
C SER A 494 -4.75 -0.16 -22.33
N LEU A 495 -3.46 -0.16 -21.98
CA LEU A 495 -2.97 0.22 -20.66
C LEU A 495 -3.25 1.71 -20.37
N TYR A 496 -3.09 2.58 -21.38
CA TYR A 496 -3.44 4.00 -21.27
C TYR A 496 -4.95 4.22 -21.09
N ALA A 497 -5.79 3.48 -21.81
CA ALA A 497 -7.24 3.53 -21.62
C ALA A 497 -7.64 3.10 -20.19
N LYS A 498 -6.95 2.10 -19.62
CA LYS A 498 -7.13 1.72 -18.21
C LYS A 498 -6.71 2.87 -17.27
N LEU A 499 -5.56 3.52 -17.51
CA LEU A 499 -5.12 4.69 -16.74
C LEU A 499 -6.19 5.78 -16.70
N LEU A 500 -6.79 6.12 -17.85
CA LEU A 500 -7.86 7.11 -17.93
C LEU A 500 -9.09 6.73 -17.11
N ARG A 501 -9.48 5.44 -17.09
CA ARG A 501 -10.59 4.96 -16.25
C ARG A 501 -10.29 5.06 -14.76
N PHE A 502 -9.03 4.88 -14.34
CA PHE A 502 -8.65 5.09 -12.93
C PHE A 502 -8.53 6.57 -12.56
N ALA A 503 -8.25 7.42 -13.54
CA ALA A 503 -8.16 8.86 -13.34
C ALA A 503 -9.54 9.53 -13.30
N ASP A 504 -10.51 9.01 -14.04
CA ASP A 504 -11.87 9.52 -14.08
C ASP A 504 -12.71 9.00 -12.89
N PRO A 505 -13.09 9.87 -11.94
CA PRO A 505 -13.89 9.46 -10.78
C PRO A 505 -15.32 9.06 -11.16
N SER A 506 -15.81 9.45 -12.34
CA SER A 506 -17.14 9.12 -12.85
C SER A 506 -17.17 7.82 -13.66
N ALA A 507 -16.00 7.30 -14.06
CA ALA A 507 -15.95 6.09 -14.86
C ALA A 507 -16.48 4.88 -14.08
N PRO A 508 -17.26 4.00 -14.73
CA PRO A 508 -17.65 2.75 -14.12
C PRO A 508 -16.40 1.96 -13.75
N GLN A 509 -16.48 1.24 -12.63
CA GLN A 509 -15.36 0.41 -12.20
C GLN A 509 -14.96 -0.55 -13.31
N VAL A 510 -13.65 -0.70 -13.50
CA VAL A 510 -13.11 -1.70 -14.41
C VAL A 510 -13.60 -3.07 -13.92
N PRO A 511 -14.36 -3.83 -14.73
CA PRO A 511 -14.73 -5.18 -14.36
C PRO A 511 -13.44 -5.97 -14.14
N ALA A 512 -13.32 -6.55 -12.95
CA ALA A 512 -12.17 -7.38 -12.63
C ALA A 512 -12.20 -8.64 -13.50
N LEU A 513 -11.05 -9.13 -13.95
CA LEU A 513 -10.94 -10.46 -14.60
C LEU A 513 -11.41 -11.58 -13.66
N HIS A 514 -11.31 -11.35 -12.35
CA HIS A 514 -11.85 -12.22 -11.31
C HIS A 514 -13.12 -11.60 -10.73
N PRO A 515 -14.32 -11.92 -11.26
CA PRO A 515 -15.58 -11.31 -10.83
C PRO A 515 -15.90 -11.57 -9.35
N GLY A 516 -15.36 -12.64 -8.75
CA GLY A 516 -15.51 -12.93 -7.32
C GLY A 516 -14.81 -11.94 -6.38
N VAL A 517 -13.79 -11.19 -6.84
CA VAL A 517 -13.01 -10.27 -6.00
C VAL A 517 -13.02 -8.87 -6.61
N PRO A 518 -13.95 -7.97 -6.21
CA PRO A 518 -14.01 -6.62 -6.74
C PRO A 518 -12.69 -5.88 -6.51
N GLN A 519 -12.33 -5.00 -7.44
CA GLN A 519 -11.14 -4.18 -7.28
C GLN A 519 -11.38 -3.10 -6.22
N LEU A 520 -10.40 -2.92 -5.34
CA LEU A 520 -10.44 -1.90 -4.30
C LEU A 520 -10.55 -0.51 -4.91
N ARG A 521 -11.51 0.27 -4.42
CA ARG A 521 -11.67 1.69 -4.80
C ARG A 521 -10.63 2.55 -4.08
N PRO A 522 -10.05 3.55 -4.75
CA PRO A 522 -9.26 4.56 -4.07
C PRO A 522 -10.15 5.30 -3.04
N PRO A 523 -9.63 5.61 -1.85
CA PRO A 523 -10.37 6.39 -0.85
C PRO A 523 -10.70 7.81 -1.37
N PRO A 524 -11.84 8.41 -0.96
CA PRO A 524 -12.23 9.76 -1.37
C PRO A 524 -11.20 10.87 -1.11
N ALA A 525 -10.41 10.77 -0.03
CA ALA A 525 -9.33 11.71 0.28
C ALA A 525 -8.26 11.78 -0.82
N TRP A 526 -8.16 10.77 -1.68
CA TRP A 526 -7.25 10.80 -2.80
C TRP A 526 -7.90 11.63 -3.88
N LYS A 527 -7.67 12.96 -3.84
CA LYS A 527 -8.19 13.92 -4.83
C LYS A 527 -8.12 13.35 -6.25
N ASN A 528 -6.99 12.73 -6.59
CA ASN A 528 -6.85 11.88 -7.75
C ASN A 528 -6.15 10.57 -7.33
N ALA A 529 -6.74 9.42 -7.68
CA ALA A 529 -6.10 8.11 -7.49
C ALA A 529 -4.84 7.95 -8.33
N VAL A 530 -4.85 8.61 -9.49
CA VAL A 530 -3.76 8.70 -10.45
C VAL A 530 -3.28 10.13 -10.45
N ASP A 531 -2.03 10.36 -10.05
CA ASP A 531 -1.43 11.68 -10.14
C ASP A 531 -0.95 12.00 -11.56
N ALA A 532 -0.77 13.28 -11.88
CA ALA A 532 -0.21 13.74 -13.15
C ALA A 532 1.10 13.02 -13.50
N SER A 533 1.95 12.75 -12.51
CA SER A 533 3.22 12.03 -12.70
C SER A 533 3.07 10.62 -13.31
N ALA A 534 1.92 9.96 -13.16
CA ALA A 534 1.66 8.67 -13.81
C ALA A 534 1.50 8.80 -15.34
N PHE A 535 1.13 9.98 -15.84
CA PHE A 535 1.00 10.26 -17.27
C PHE A 535 2.33 10.56 -17.95
N THR A 536 3.35 11.03 -17.22
CA THR A 536 4.67 11.36 -17.78
C THR A 536 5.28 10.22 -18.62
N PRO A 537 5.36 8.97 -18.14
CA PRO A 537 5.92 7.88 -18.93
C PRO A 537 5.09 7.57 -20.19
N PHE A 538 3.77 7.75 -20.14
CA PHE A 538 2.89 7.56 -21.30
C PHE A 538 3.09 8.66 -22.35
N VAL A 539 3.18 9.93 -21.94
CA VAL A 539 3.48 11.03 -22.87
C VAL A 539 4.74 10.72 -23.66
N ARG A 540 5.83 10.37 -22.97
CA ARG A 540 7.09 10.00 -23.63
C ARG A 540 6.93 8.80 -24.57
N ARG A 541 6.39 7.68 -24.06
CA ARG A 541 6.33 6.43 -24.83
C ARG A 541 5.40 6.51 -26.03
N MET A 542 4.23 7.12 -25.87
CA MET A 542 3.24 7.26 -26.94
C MET A 542 3.63 8.33 -27.96
N CYS A 543 4.32 9.40 -27.55
CA CYS A 543 4.96 10.32 -28.50
C CYS A 543 5.95 9.61 -29.43
N GLN A 544 6.78 8.74 -28.85
CA GLN A 544 7.81 8.00 -29.60
C GLN A 544 7.21 6.93 -30.51
N ALA A 545 6.16 6.23 -30.06
CA ALA A 545 5.54 5.14 -30.82
C ALA A 545 4.50 5.65 -31.85
N LEU A 546 3.66 6.59 -31.47
CA LEU A 546 2.46 7.00 -32.23
C LEU A 546 2.53 8.45 -32.74
N GLY A 547 3.62 9.17 -32.48
CA GLY A 547 3.84 10.56 -32.89
C GLY A 547 3.38 11.60 -31.86
N THR A 548 3.83 12.84 -32.07
CA THR A 548 3.64 13.95 -31.11
C THR A 548 2.19 14.41 -30.95
N GLU A 549 1.35 14.23 -31.97
CA GLU A 549 -0.09 14.52 -31.88
C GLU A 549 -0.75 13.73 -30.74
N ARG A 550 -0.32 12.48 -30.55
CA ARG A 550 -0.83 11.63 -29.47
C ARG A 550 -0.41 12.18 -28.10
N GLY A 551 0.81 12.69 -27.97
CA GLY A 551 1.26 13.39 -26.77
C GLY A 551 0.40 14.61 -26.43
N GLY A 552 0.07 15.43 -27.42
CA GLY A 552 -0.86 16.55 -27.27
C GLY A 552 -2.27 16.10 -26.85
N GLN A 553 -2.76 14.98 -27.41
CA GLN A 553 -4.04 14.40 -27.02
C GLN A 553 -4.03 13.92 -25.56
N ILE A 554 -2.94 13.34 -25.08
CA ILE A 554 -2.82 12.92 -23.66
C ILE A 554 -3.02 14.11 -22.72
N LEU A 555 -2.47 15.28 -23.05
CA LEU A 555 -2.66 16.48 -22.22
C LEU A 555 -4.12 16.93 -22.21
N LYS A 556 -4.83 16.83 -23.34
CA LYS A 556 -6.28 17.10 -23.42
C LYS A 556 -7.08 16.09 -22.59
N ASP A 557 -6.71 14.82 -22.67
CA ASP A 557 -7.37 13.75 -21.91
C ASP A 557 -7.16 13.92 -20.40
N MET A 558 -5.97 14.38 -19.96
CA MET A 558 -5.70 14.76 -18.56
C MET A 558 -6.64 15.86 -18.08
N LEU A 559 -6.79 16.93 -18.86
CA LEU A 559 -7.71 18.04 -18.54
C LEU A 559 -9.16 17.56 -18.49
N ARG A 560 -9.55 16.65 -19.39
CA ARG A 560 -10.90 16.06 -19.42
C ARG A 560 -11.23 15.30 -18.12
N VAL A 561 -10.27 14.59 -17.54
CA VAL A 561 -10.44 13.86 -16.27
C VAL A 561 -10.17 14.74 -15.04
N GLY A 562 -9.99 16.05 -15.20
CA GLY A 562 -9.75 16.99 -14.10
C GLY A 562 -8.33 16.99 -13.55
N ILE A 563 -7.37 16.40 -14.26
CA ILE A 563 -5.96 16.38 -13.87
C ILE A 563 -5.20 17.45 -14.65
N GLN A 564 -4.60 18.41 -13.94
CA GLN A 564 -3.79 19.43 -14.56
C GLN A 564 -2.42 18.87 -15.01
N PRO A 565 -1.99 19.09 -16.27
CA PRO A 565 -0.63 18.78 -16.70
C PRO A 565 0.40 19.58 -15.92
N GLY A 566 1.34 18.88 -15.28
CA GLY A 566 2.48 19.50 -14.63
C GLY A 566 3.61 19.85 -15.60
N ILE A 567 4.66 20.48 -15.06
CA ILE A 567 5.85 20.87 -15.82
C ILE A 567 6.51 19.66 -16.53
N TYR A 568 6.47 18.47 -15.93
CA TYR A 568 7.15 17.30 -16.49
C TYR A 568 6.45 16.74 -17.72
N GLN A 569 5.12 16.72 -17.76
CA GLN A 569 4.38 16.30 -18.95
C GLN A 569 4.63 17.28 -20.11
N LEU A 570 4.65 18.58 -19.81
CA LEU A 570 4.99 19.63 -20.77
C LEU A 570 6.46 19.54 -21.22
N THR A 571 7.37 19.16 -20.32
CA THR A 571 8.79 18.94 -20.63
C THR A 571 8.96 17.81 -21.64
N GLU A 572 8.33 16.65 -21.41
CA GLU A 572 8.41 15.52 -22.33
C GLU A 572 7.85 15.86 -23.71
N LEU A 573 6.73 16.60 -23.76
CA LEU A 573 6.14 17.03 -25.02
C LEU A 573 7.01 18.05 -25.77
N ALA A 574 7.53 19.07 -25.07
CA ALA A 574 8.40 20.09 -25.67
C ALA A 574 9.75 19.51 -26.13
N MET A 575 10.31 18.57 -25.36
CA MET A 575 11.49 17.80 -25.75
C MET A 575 11.22 17.03 -27.05
N GLU A 576 10.07 16.37 -27.16
CA GLU A 576 9.76 15.60 -28.36
C GLU A 576 9.54 16.49 -29.60
N TYR A 577 8.82 17.61 -29.46
CA TYR A 577 8.67 18.57 -30.57
C TYR A 577 10.03 19.10 -31.04
N SER A 578 10.92 19.42 -30.11
CA SER A 578 12.27 19.91 -30.45
C SER A 578 13.14 18.81 -31.05
N ARG A 579 13.00 17.55 -30.60
CA ARG A 579 13.68 16.37 -31.15
C ARG A 579 13.29 16.07 -32.59
N ILE A 580 12.02 16.29 -32.96
CA ILE A 580 11.55 16.16 -34.35
C ILE A 580 11.92 17.40 -35.19
N GLY A 581 12.22 18.53 -34.53
CA GLY A 581 12.56 19.79 -35.19
C GLY A 581 11.35 20.68 -35.49
N ASP A 582 10.21 20.46 -34.83
CA ASP A 582 9.04 21.35 -34.89
C ASP A 582 9.28 22.58 -34.00
N VAL A 583 10.02 23.54 -34.55
CA VAL A 583 10.38 24.78 -33.87
C VAL A 583 9.14 25.51 -33.37
N ARG A 584 8.09 25.62 -34.19
CA ARG A 584 6.90 26.41 -33.87
C ARG A 584 6.21 25.86 -32.63
N ARG A 585 5.93 24.55 -32.57
CA ARG A 585 5.23 23.95 -31.44
C ARG A 585 6.07 23.96 -30.16
N THR A 586 7.39 23.73 -30.27
CA THR A 586 8.28 23.85 -29.12
C THR A 586 8.23 25.25 -28.50
N PHE A 587 8.33 26.31 -29.32
CA PHE A 587 8.30 27.68 -28.80
C PHE A 587 6.93 28.05 -28.23
N ILE A 588 5.81 27.53 -28.79
CA ILE A 588 4.48 27.71 -28.19
C ILE A 588 4.43 27.14 -26.76
N VAL A 589 4.91 25.91 -26.55
CA VAL A 589 4.91 25.29 -25.22
C VAL A 589 5.85 26.05 -24.27
N LEU A 590 7.04 26.42 -24.75
CA LEU A 590 8.01 27.22 -23.97
C LEU A 590 7.42 28.57 -23.54
N ASP A 591 6.83 29.33 -24.48
CA ASP A 591 6.24 30.63 -24.20
C ASP A 591 5.06 30.52 -23.21
N GLN A 592 4.24 29.47 -23.33
CA GLN A 592 3.14 29.21 -22.39
C GLN A 592 3.66 28.97 -20.96
N VAL A 593 4.67 28.11 -20.79
CA VAL A 593 5.24 27.82 -19.47
C VAL A 593 5.99 29.05 -18.91
N GLU A 594 6.71 29.80 -19.74
CA GLU A 594 7.39 31.03 -19.34
C GLU A 594 6.39 32.10 -18.87
N ASN A 595 5.27 32.26 -19.58
CA ASN A 595 4.22 33.20 -19.22
C ASN A 595 3.50 32.79 -17.94
N ALA A 596 3.19 31.50 -17.77
CA ALA A 596 2.65 30.98 -16.51
C ALA A 596 3.57 31.28 -15.32
N ALA A 597 4.88 31.12 -15.50
CA ALA A 597 5.85 31.41 -14.46
C ALA A 597 6.01 32.92 -14.17
N LYS A 598 5.88 33.80 -15.19
CA LYS A 598 5.86 35.27 -14.99
C LYS A 598 4.64 35.72 -14.18
N VAL A 599 3.48 35.10 -14.39
CA VAL A 599 2.27 35.39 -13.59
C VAL A 599 2.56 35.11 -12.12
N LEU A 600 3.15 33.96 -11.80
CA LEU A 600 3.56 33.62 -10.43
C LEU A 600 4.57 34.63 -9.85
N GLU A 601 5.59 35.01 -10.61
CA GLU A 601 6.60 35.99 -10.16
C GLU A 601 6.04 37.40 -9.94
N SER A 602 5.06 37.83 -10.75
CA SER A 602 4.42 39.14 -10.59
C SER A 602 3.52 39.21 -9.35
N THR A 603 2.88 38.09 -8.99
CA THR A 603 2.10 37.99 -7.74
C THR A 603 3.02 38.12 -6.53
N ASP A 604 4.24 37.59 -6.59
CA ASP A 604 5.21 37.66 -5.50
C ASP A 604 5.78 39.08 -5.26
N ALA A 605 5.79 39.95 -6.27
CA ALA A 605 6.40 41.28 -6.20
C ALA A 605 5.46 42.38 -5.66
N THR A 606 4.14 42.12 -5.65
CA THR A 606 3.12 43.13 -5.29
C THR A 606 2.73 43.08 -3.80
N GLU A 607 3.15 42.04 -3.08
CA GLU A 607 2.92 41.87 -1.64
C GLU A 607 3.97 42.65 -0.83
N GLY A 608 3.82 43.97 -0.76
CA GLY A 608 4.55 44.83 0.17
C GLY A 608 3.76 45.03 1.47
N ASP A 609 4.38 44.66 2.60
CA ASP A 609 4.14 44.96 4.04
C ASP A 609 2.73 45.12 4.66
N ASP A 610 1.63 45.13 3.91
CA ASP A 610 0.28 45.24 4.48
C ASP A 610 -0.27 43.84 4.87
N ALA A 611 -0.20 43.55 6.17
CA ALA A 611 -0.14 42.22 6.76
C ALA A 611 -1.48 41.47 6.98
N ASP A 612 -2.59 41.78 6.29
CA ASP A 612 -3.91 41.26 6.69
C ASP A 612 -4.69 40.39 5.68
N ASP A 613 -4.15 40.07 4.50
CA ASP A 613 -4.91 39.30 3.48
C ASP A 613 -4.60 37.78 3.46
N ASN A 614 -5.21 37.04 4.40
CA ASN A 614 -5.27 35.57 4.35
C ASN A 614 -5.87 35.04 3.03
N GLU A 615 -6.79 35.78 2.39
CA GLU A 615 -7.42 35.40 1.13
C GLU A 615 -6.44 35.44 -0.05
N ALA A 616 -5.58 36.46 -0.12
CA ALA A 616 -4.54 36.57 -1.15
C ALA A 616 -3.54 35.41 -1.05
N THR A 617 -3.13 35.06 0.17
CA THR A 617 -2.26 33.91 0.42
C THR A 617 -2.89 32.59 -0.04
N GLN A 618 -4.19 32.41 0.18
CA GLN A 618 -4.90 31.19 -0.25
C GLN A 618 -5.08 31.13 -1.76
N LYS A 619 -5.43 32.26 -2.41
CA LYS A 619 -5.47 32.37 -3.89
C LYS A 619 -4.10 32.10 -4.50
N ARG A 620 -3.01 32.61 -3.90
CA ARG A 620 -1.63 32.36 -4.33
C ARG A 620 -1.25 30.89 -4.23
N ARG A 621 -1.58 30.21 -3.12
CA ARG A 621 -1.37 28.76 -2.99
C ARG A 621 -2.16 27.97 -4.02
N ALA A 622 -3.43 28.32 -4.22
CA ALA A 622 -4.23 27.70 -5.27
C ALA A 622 -3.59 27.90 -6.65
N LEU A 623 -3.16 29.12 -6.98
CA LEU A 623 -2.51 29.42 -8.26
C LEU A 623 -1.17 28.68 -8.43
N GLN A 624 -0.35 28.62 -7.38
CA GLN A 624 0.92 27.89 -7.35
C GLN A 624 0.74 26.38 -7.51
N ASP A 625 -0.34 25.82 -6.96
CA ASP A 625 -0.67 24.40 -7.11
C ASP A 625 -1.10 24.05 -8.54
N HIS A 626 -1.58 25.03 -9.32
CA HIS A 626 -2.13 24.82 -10.66
C HIS A 626 -1.15 25.19 -11.78
N LEU A 627 -0.25 26.13 -11.56
CA LEU A 627 0.68 26.60 -12.58
C LEU A 627 2.01 25.82 -12.54
N PRO A 628 2.48 25.30 -13.70
CA PRO A 628 3.74 24.57 -13.75
C PRO A 628 4.91 25.48 -13.41
N GLN A 629 5.62 25.17 -12.31
CA GLN A 629 6.85 25.88 -11.98
C GLN A 629 7.94 25.52 -12.98
N LEU A 630 8.32 26.51 -13.79
CA LEU A 630 9.40 26.37 -14.75
C LEU A 630 10.69 26.00 -14.02
N ASP A 631 11.41 25.02 -14.56
CA ASP A 631 12.67 24.58 -14.01
C ASP A 631 13.79 24.53 -15.06
N GLN A 632 15.02 24.47 -14.57
CA GLN A 632 16.18 24.36 -15.44
C GLN A 632 16.19 23.04 -16.24
N VAL A 633 15.50 22.01 -15.73
CA VAL A 633 15.40 20.70 -16.38
C VAL A 633 14.58 20.80 -17.67
N PHE A 634 13.53 21.61 -17.68
CA PHE A 634 12.70 21.93 -18.85
C PHE A 634 13.55 22.54 -19.97
N TYR A 635 14.32 23.59 -19.68
CA TYR A 635 15.19 24.22 -20.68
C TYR A 635 16.25 23.24 -21.21
N VAL A 636 16.93 22.51 -20.31
CA VAL A 636 17.95 21.51 -20.69
C VAL A 636 17.35 20.44 -21.63
N ALA A 637 16.12 19.99 -21.35
CA ALA A 637 15.38 19.07 -22.21
C ALA A 637 15.18 19.62 -23.63
N VAL A 638 14.66 20.85 -23.73
CA VAL A 638 14.33 21.48 -25.01
C VAL A 638 15.60 21.77 -25.84
N VAL A 639 16.66 22.28 -25.20
CA VAL A 639 17.94 22.54 -25.89
C VAL A 639 18.52 21.23 -26.43
N ARG A 640 18.50 20.14 -25.64
CA ARG A 640 18.94 18.82 -26.11
C ARG A 640 18.09 18.31 -27.28
N GLY A 641 16.77 18.49 -27.24
CA GLY A 641 15.91 18.13 -28.37
C GLY A 641 16.32 18.86 -29.65
N PHE A 642 16.59 20.16 -29.59
CA PHE A 642 17.07 20.93 -30.76
C PHE A 642 18.47 20.53 -31.23
N ILE A 643 19.37 20.16 -30.31
CA ILE A 643 20.69 19.59 -30.67
C ILE A 643 20.48 18.29 -31.46
N MET A 644 19.60 17.40 -30.99
CA MET A 644 19.31 16.13 -31.67
C MET A 644 18.69 16.33 -33.06
N SER A 645 17.87 17.37 -33.26
CA SER A 645 17.31 17.72 -34.58
C SER A 645 18.22 18.60 -35.44
N LYS A 646 19.47 18.86 -35.02
CA LYS A 646 20.46 19.72 -35.69
C LYS A 646 19.98 21.17 -35.91
N ARG A 647 19.08 21.66 -35.04
CA ARG A 647 18.52 23.03 -35.04
C ARG A 647 19.30 23.92 -34.06
N ILE A 648 20.59 24.12 -34.33
CA ILE A 648 21.53 24.77 -33.38
C ILE A 648 21.16 26.22 -33.08
N ALA A 649 20.66 26.97 -34.07
CA ALA A 649 20.22 28.36 -33.87
C ALA A 649 19.09 28.46 -32.83
N GLN A 650 18.12 27.54 -32.89
CA GLN A 650 17.01 27.46 -31.95
C GLN A 650 17.47 26.97 -30.58
N ALA A 651 18.41 26.01 -30.53
CA ALA A 651 19.04 25.58 -29.28
C ALA A 651 19.71 26.76 -28.55
N ARG A 652 20.43 27.61 -29.28
CA ARG A 652 21.05 28.83 -28.75
C ARG A 652 20.03 29.85 -28.25
N GLN A 653 18.92 30.02 -28.97
CA GLN A 653 17.86 30.92 -28.54
C GLN A 653 17.24 30.48 -27.20
N VAL A 654 17.00 29.18 -27.01
CA VAL A 654 16.48 28.64 -25.75
C VAL A 654 17.52 28.72 -24.63
N GLU A 655 18.79 28.47 -24.94
CA GLU A 655 19.91 28.61 -23.99
C GLU A 655 20.05 30.05 -23.48
N GLN A 656 19.95 31.05 -24.36
CA GLN A 656 19.96 32.47 -23.96
C GLN A 656 18.79 32.82 -23.03
N ARG A 657 17.60 32.28 -23.27
CA ARG A 657 16.44 32.45 -22.38
C ARG A 657 16.68 31.80 -21.01
N MET A 658 17.23 30.59 -20.99
CA MET A 658 17.61 29.90 -19.76
C MET A 658 18.65 30.70 -18.96
N TYR A 659 19.69 31.19 -19.64
CA TYR A 659 20.75 32.01 -19.04
C TYR A 659 20.19 33.30 -18.45
N LYS A 660 19.31 34.00 -19.18
CA LYS A 660 18.66 35.22 -18.70
C LYS A 660 17.85 34.99 -17.42
N ARG A 661 17.22 33.81 -17.27
CA ARG A 661 16.33 33.51 -16.14
C ARG A 661 17.06 32.98 -14.91
N TYR A 662 17.98 32.02 -15.07
CA TYR A 662 18.63 31.34 -13.94
C TYR A 662 20.11 31.69 -13.77
N GLY A 663 20.72 32.32 -14.77
CA GLY A 663 22.17 32.38 -14.90
C GLY A 663 22.79 31.02 -15.19
N TYR A 664 24.09 31.03 -15.49
CA TYR A 664 24.90 29.81 -15.54
C TYR A 664 26.15 30.03 -14.70
N VAL A 665 26.39 29.09 -13.78
CA VAL A 665 27.61 29.04 -12.98
C VAL A 665 28.22 27.65 -13.18
N PRO A 666 29.37 27.55 -13.88
CA PRO A 666 30.04 26.28 -14.14
C PRO A 666 30.28 25.49 -12.83
N GLY A 667 30.00 24.18 -12.85
CA GLY A 667 30.26 23.26 -11.75
C GLY A 667 29.20 23.25 -10.64
N VAL A 668 28.20 24.14 -10.69
CA VAL A 668 27.08 24.14 -9.73
C VAL A 668 26.06 23.07 -10.09
N ASN A 669 25.77 22.90 -11.38
CA ASN A 669 24.82 21.93 -11.88
C ASN A 669 25.41 21.12 -13.03
N GLN A 670 25.88 19.91 -12.71
CA GLN A 670 26.47 18.98 -13.67
C GLN A 670 25.60 18.76 -14.92
N HIS A 671 24.27 18.77 -14.81
CA HIS A 671 23.39 18.57 -15.97
C HIS A 671 23.43 19.74 -16.97
N VAL A 672 23.74 20.93 -16.49
CA VAL A 672 23.83 22.15 -17.29
C VAL A 672 25.24 22.24 -17.88
N ASP A 673 26.27 21.87 -17.10
CA ASP A 673 27.64 21.74 -17.61
C ASP A 673 27.69 20.75 -18.79
N GLU A 674 27.08 19.57 -18.62
CA GLU A 674 26.93 18.56 -19.69
C GLU A 674 26.17 19.11 -20.92
N LEU A 675 25.14 19.96 -20.70
CA LEU A 675 24.41 20.58 -21.80
C LEU A 675 25.31 21.52 -22.61
N TYR A 676 26.14 22.32 -21.95
CA TYR A 676 27.06 23.24 -22.64
C TYR A 676 28.14 22.48 -23.42
N GLU A 677 28.63 21.35 -22.90
CA GLU A 677 29.49 20.44 -23.66
C GLU A 677 28.77 19.92 -24.92
N ASP A 678 27.55 19.39 -24.76
CA ASP A 678 26.75 18.86 -25.86
C ASP A 678 26.53 19.95 -26.94
N LEU A 679 26.26 21.18 -26.53
CA LEU A 679 26.06 22.32 -27.43
C LEU A 679 27.34 22.72 -28.17
N GLN A 680 28.51 22.73 -27.50
CA GLN A 680 29.80 23.04 -28.14
C GLN A 680 30.20 22.00 -29.18
N VAL A 681 29.96 20.72 -28.90
CA VAL A 681 30.20 19.62 -29.85
C VAL A 681 29.29 19.78 -31.07
N ALA A 682 28.00 20.07 -30.84
CA ALA A 682 27.04 20.26 -31.92
C ALA A 682 27.36 21.46 -32.84
N GLU A 683 27.93 22.54 -32.28
CA GLU A 683 28.36 23.71 -33.06
C GLU A 683 29.55 23.45 -33.98
N LYS A 684 30.42 22.51 -33.60
CA LYS A 684 31.51 22.05 -34.47
C LYS A 684 31.00 21.18 -35.62
N GLY A 685 29.70 20.89 -35.68
CA GLY A 685 29.10 19.97 -36.65
C GLY A 685 29.34 18.49 -36.30
N GLU A 686 29.87 18.20 -35.12
CA GLU A 686 30.12 16.83 -34.67
C GLU A 686 28.81 16.18 -34.19
N VAL A 687 28.68 14.87 -34.41
CA VAL A 687 27.51 14.12 -33.96
C VAL A 687 27.61 13.92 -32.45
N VAL A 688 26.75 14.63 -31.70
CA VAL A 688 26.58 14.40 -30.27
C VAL A 688 25.97 13.02 -30.07
N ALA A 689 26.73 12.10 -29.48
CA ALA A 689 26.17 10.81 -29.08
C ALA A 689 24.97 11.07 -28.17
N PRO A 690 23.81 10.41 -28.38
CA PRO A 690 22.64 10.61 -27.55
C PRO A 690 22.97 10.15 -26.12
N ARG A 691 23.40 11.10 -25.29
CA ARG A 691 23.45 10.92 -23.85
C ARG A 691 21.99 10.79 -23.45
N GLU A 692 21.57 9.58 -23.08
CA GLU A 692 20.24 9.41 -22.52
C GLU A 692 20.05 10.46 -21.44
N VAL A 693 19.09 11.35 -21.66
CA VAL A 693 18.64 12.26 -20.62
C VAL A 693 18.12 11.34 -19.53
N ARG A 694 18.95 11.08 -18.50
CA ARG A 694 18.57 10.23 -17.37
C ARG A 694 17.17 10.66 -16.95
N PRO A 695 16.21 9.73 -16.87
CA PRO A 695 14.78 10.06 -16.90
C PRO A 695 14.48 11.19 -15.93
N GLN A 696 14.10 12.35 -16.49
CA GLN A 696 13.90 13.62 -15.77
C GLN A 696 12.83 13.49 -14.68
N PHE A 697 11.98 12.47 -14.78
CA PHE A 697 11.09 11.97 -13.75
C PHE A 697 11.73 11.83 -12.34
N LEU A 698 13.02 11.53 -12.21
CA LEU A 698 13.67 11.45 -10.89
C LEU A 698 13.99 12.83 -10.30
N ASN A 699 14.26 13.82 -11.16
CA ASN A 699 14.33 15.22 -10.74
C ASN A 699 12.91 15.76 -10.47
N ALA A 700 11.90 15.22 -11.15
CA ALA A 700 10.49 15.48 -10.86
C ALA A 700 10.09 15.06 -9.45
N LEU A 701 10.39 13.81 -9.11
CA LEU A 701 10.20 13.30 -7.76
C LEU A 701 11.04 14.06 -6.73
N ARG A 702 12.25 14.50 -7.07
CA ARG A 702 13.07 15.33 -6.18
C ARG A 702 12.35 16.64 -5.79
N ARG A 703 11.63 17.28 -6.72
CA ARG A 703 10.92 18.53 -6.46
C ARG A 703 9.52 18.33 -5.86
N CYS A 704 8.73 17.36 -6.33
CA CYS A 704 7.46 16.99 -5.69
C CYS A 704 7.67 16.59 -4.22
N LEU A 705 8.80 15.93 -3.91
CA LEU A 705 9.18 15.65 -2.52
C LEU A 705 9.70 16.89 -1.78
N THR A 706 10.29 17.91 -2.41
CA THR A 706 10.68 19.12 -1.66
C THR A 706 9.54 20.15 -1.51
N PHE A 707 8.53 20.12 -2.38
CA PHE A 707 7.49 21.16 -2.43
C PHE A 707 6.50 21.10 -1.27
N ILE A 708 6.42 19.98 -0.54
CA ILE A 708 5.56 19.87 0.65
C ILE A 708 6.16 20.59 1.87
N GLY A 709 7.26 21.33 1.75
CA GLY A 709 7.70 22.24 2.81
C GLY A 709 8.96 23.02 2.50
N SER A 710 8.81 24.20 1.91
CA SER A 710 9.86 25.23 1.94
C SER A 710 9.56 26.25 3.04
N PRO A 711 10.47 26.48 4.00
CA PRO A 711 10.50 27.74 4.73
C PRO A 711 11.01 28.84 3.77
N SER A 712 10.40 30.01 3.85
CA SER A 712 10.76 31.23 3.14
C SER A 712 12.28 31.49 3.21
N ARG A 713 12.87 31.88 2.07
CA ARG A 713 14.25 32.39 2.03
C ARG A 713 14.31 33.69 2.85
N PRO A 714 15.35 33.91 3.67
CA PRO A 714 15.62 35.23 4.22
C PRO A 714 16.11 36.13 3.08
N SER A 715 15.41 37.25 2.87
CA SER A 715 15.85 38.34 2.01
C SER A 715 17.08 39.01 2.64
N SER A 716 18.19 39.01 1.91
CA SER A 716 19.38 39.77 2.27
C SER A 716 19.40 41.08 1.50
N THR A 717 18.96 42.16 2.15
CA THR A 717 19.32 43.53 1.77
C THR A 717 19.42 44.36 3.05
N THR A 718 20.64 44.70 3.44
CA THR A 718 20.94 45.80 4.38
C THR A 718 21.91 46.74 3.69
N PRO A 719 21.68 48.06 3.67
CA PRO A 719 22.76 49.02 3.66
C PRO A 719 23.11 49.45 5.10
N ASP A 720 24.31 49.98 5.23
CA ASP A 720 24.97 50.49 6.43
C ASP A 720 24.08 51.23 7.42
N THR A 721 24.29 50.96 8.72
CA THR A 721 24.54 51.99 9.74
C THR A 721 25.11 51.32 10.98
N GLY A 722 26.26 51.81 11.42
CA GLY A 722 26.94 51.31 12.61
C GLY A 722 26.22 51.72 13.89
N HIS A 723 26.19 50.82 14.87
CA HIS A 723 26.23 51.17 16.29
C HIS A 723 26.84 50.02 17.11
N CYS A 724 27.43 50.43 18.21
CA CYS A 724 28.46 49.78 19.00
C CYS A 724 27.86 49.06 20.23
N PHE A 725 28.67 48.21 20.90
CA PHE A 725 28.49 47.63 22.27
C PHE A 725 27.46 46.48 22.43
N ILE A 726 27.65 45.36 23.15
CA ILE A 726 28.55 44.92 24.25
C ILE A 726 28.77 43.40 24.15
N ARG A 727 30.00 42.94 24.48
CA ARG A 727 30.37 41.55 24.80
C ARG A 727 29.94 41.18 26.22
N TYR A 728 29.42 39.96 26.45
CA TYR A 728 29.68 39.13 27.65
C TYR A 728 29.22 37.67 27.42
N PRO A 729 29.68 36.69 28.22
CA PRO A 729 30.26 35.46 27.70
C PRO A 729 29.41 34.20 27.96
N ILE A 730 29.74 33.17 27.20
CA ILE A 730 29.18 31.81 27.29
C ILE A 730 29.65 31.14 28.60
N VAL A 731 28.70 30.74 29.44
CA VAL A 731 28.90 29.81 30.56
C VAL A 731 28.42 28.43 30.12
N PRO A 732 29.24 27.36 30.24
CA PRO A 732 28.79 26.00 29.99
C PRO A 732 28.23 25.37 31.28
N LEU A 733 26.95 25.02 31.29
CA LEU A 733 26.35 24.22 32.36
C LEU A 733 26.65 22.73 32.13
N ALA A 734 27.54 22.20 32.96
CA ALA A 734 27.74 20.78 33.18
C ALA A 734 26.65 20.24 34.12
N TYR A 735 26.06 19.08 33.78
CA TYR A 735 25.23 18.31 34.69
C TYR A 735 26.09 17.28 35.45
N PRO A 736 25.97 17.16 36.78
CA PRO A 736 26.64 16.11 37.53
C PRO A 736 25.77 14.84 37.63
N TYR A 737 26.47 13.70 37.69
CA TYR A 737 25.99 12.39 38.10
C TYR A 737 25.83 12.31 39.63
N SER A 738 24.78 11.64 40.10
CA SER A 738 24.70 10.80 41.33
C SER A 738 23.26 10.28 41.45
N ASN A 739 22.92 9.10 41.95
CA ASN A 739 23.66 7.93 42.45
C ASN A 739 22.75 6.72 42.23
#